data_AF-A0A8C5CRM9-F1
#
_entry.id   AF-A0A8C5CRM9-F1
#
_cell.length_a   1.000
_cell.length_b   1.000
_cell.length_c   1.000
_cell.angle_alpha   90.00
_cell.angle_beta   90.00
_cell.angle_gamma   90.00
#
_symmetry.space_group_name_H-M   'P 1'
#
loop_
_entity.id
_entity.type
_entity.pdbx_description
1 polymer ?
#
loop_
_entity_poly.entity_id
_entity_poly.type
_entity_poly.pdbx_seq_one_letter_code
_entity_poly.pdbx_strand_id
1 'polypeptide(L)'
;MGMAAHIDAATSLCPNNAVFCSLNTFLSESFPCSSRMSILEYYKYSRQALLDICKSKIHKVVDITAVALRELGILRRTETTPDSTVTPPPERKPRKRCARKQKRGKRGGIRARLAASPIRPAIPSIILANIRSLDNKMDHIRLLCSTNRTVSNCCMLVFTETWLNDNIPDSAVQLEQLTCYRADRALVHGGKTRGGGVCVYIRDAWCRDAVVVCKHCSPLAEVMIIKCRPYYLPREFTAILLVAVYIPPTSNTSDRYAALCELYQAISEQQTAHPDGFTILAGDFNHANPKTVLPKLYQHVNFPTRGGNTLDQVFTSHKGAYKASPLPHIGLSDHITVMLIPAYRPRVKITKPVRKQVRVWPEGATSALQDCFATINSRKATGPDNIPGRVLKDCAEELKNVFTDVFNISLRQAVVPSHFKATIIIPVPKKPAPSCFNDYRPVALTPILMKCFERLVMSHIKSSLPATLDPYQFAYRAKRSTEDAICSALHPALTHLDTTDSYVRMLFLDFSSAFNTIIPQQLICKLVQLGLSTSLCNWVLDFLSERPQTVRVGNNTSSSITLSTGAPQGCVLSPLLFTLLTHDCTPTYSTNHMVKFADDTTLVGLITKNDETSYRKEVNLLTMWCSNNNLLLNVSKTKEIVVDFRRRHTEHPPLTIDGAAVERVSGTKFLGVYISDDLSWTTNTASLAKKAHQRLYFLRKLKQARAPPSIMCTFYRGTIESILFSCITVWGGSCTEYSRKALQRVVNTAAKIIGAPLPSMQHTYSTCLTRKATRIVSEASHPAHSLFTLLPSGRRYRSLHARTTRLKNSFIHQAVKKLNSLPSLPSATSTGLSVS
;
A
#
# COMPACT_ATOMS: atom_id res chain seq x y z
N MET A 1 27.55 12.36 -26.92
CA MET A 1 28.25 11.09 -27.22
C MET A 1 29.11 10.78 -26.01
N GLY A 2 28.95 9.59 -25.44
CA GLY A 2 29.48 9.24 -24.12
C GLY A 2 28.41 8.70 -23.16
N MET A 3 27.50 7.85 -23.64
CA MET A 3 26.65 6.99 -22.80
C MET A 3 26.00 5.87 -23.65
N ALA A 4 26.77 5.30 -24.58
CA ALA A 4 26.30 4.22 -25.47
C ALA A 4 27.31 3.05 -25.57
N ALA A 5 28.40 3.06 -24.79
CA ALA A 5 29.47 2.07 -24.90
C ALA A 5 29.71 1.23 -23.63
N HIS A 6 28.81 1.29 -22.63
CA HIS A 6 28.89 0.44 -21.42
C HIS A 6 27.65 -0.42 -21.19
N ILE A 7 26.79 -0.58 -22.21
CA ILE A 7 25.57 -1.42 -22.12
C ILE A 7 25.81 -2.84 -22.66
N ASP A 8 26.88 -3.08 -23.43
CA ASP A 8 27.17 -4.40 -24.03
C ASP A 8 27.99 -5.36 -23.13
N ALA A 9 28.31 -4.98 -21.89
CA ALA A 9 29.05 -5.86 -20.97
C ALA A 9 28.17 -6.54 -19.90
N ALA A 10 26.88 -6.22 -19.82
CA ALA A 10 25.96 -6.79 -18.82
C ALA A 10 25.05 -7.92 -19.37
N THR A 11 25.20 -8.26 -20.64
CA THR A 11 24.39 -9.27 -21.35
C THR A 11 25.01 -10.68 -21.32
N SER A 12 26.14 -10.90 -20.65
CA SER A 12 26.85 -12.19 -20.62
C SER A 12 26.84 -12.93 -19.29
N LEU A 13 26.12 -12.46 -18.26
CA LEU A 13 26.09 -13.12 -16.95
C LEU A 13 24.66 -13.25 -16.39
N CYS A 14 23.92 -14.22 -16.90
CA CYS A 14 22.87 -14.88 -16.14
C CYS A 14 22.74 -16.34 -16.62
N PRO A 15 23.12 -17.34 -15.79
CA PRO A 15 22.77 -18.71 -16.07
C PRO A 15 21.26 -18.91 -15.91
N ASN A 16 20.74 -19.83 -16.73
CA ASN A 16 19.35 -20.17 -16.92
C ASN A 16 18.57 -20.44 -15.61
N ASN A 17 17.25 -20.17 -15.66
CA ASN A 17 16.17 -20.71 -14.80
C ASN A 17 15.80 -20.04 -13.45
N ALA A 18 16.20 -18.80 -13.14
CA ALA A 18 15.79 -18.18 -11.87
C ALA A 18 14.39 -17.50 -11.86
N VAL A 19 13.76 -17.25 -13.01
CA VAL A 19 12.56 -16.37 -13.09
C VAL A 19 11.24 -17.09 -12.77
N PHE A 20 11.18 -18.43 -12.87
CA PHE A 20 9.96 -19.19 -12.58
C PHE A 20 9.79 -19.62 -11.12
N CYS A 21 10.85 -19.56 -10.30
CA CYS A 21 10.75 -19.90 -8.88
C CYS A 21 10.09 -18.80 -8.04
N SER A 22 10.33 -17.52 -8.33
CA SER A 22 9.79 -16.42 -7.50
C SER A 22 8.28 -16.21 -7.64
N LEU A 23 7.70 -16.50 -8.81
CA LEU A 23 6.24 -16.45 -9.02
C LEU A 23 5.51 -17.59 -8.32
N ASN A 24 6.14 -18.76 -8.17
CA ASN A 24 5.55 -19.89 -7.44
C ASN A 24 5.58 -19.69 -5.92
N THR A 25 6.60 -19.01 -5.38
CA THR A 25 6.62 -18.58 -3.98
C THR A 25 5.54 -17.53 -3.69
N PHE A 26 5.27 -16.65 -4.66
CA PHE A 26 4.24 -15.61 -4.55
C PHE A 26 2.81 -16.19 -4.45
N LEU A 27 2.56 -17.33 -5.12
CA LEU A 27 1.27 -18.01 -5.10
C LEU A 27 1.11 -19.00 -3.93
N SER A 28 2.21 -19.49 -3.35
CA SER A 28 2.17 -20.48 -2.27
C SER A 28 2.05 -19.87 -0.86
N GLU A 29 2.46 -18.62 -0.66
CA GLU A 29 2.44 -17.98 0.68
C GLU A 29 1.13 -17.26 1.02
N SER A 30 0.17 -17.13 0.10
CA SER A 30 -1.05 -16.34 0.33
C SER A 30 -2.35 -17.13 0.56
N PHE A 31 -2.39 -18.47 0.44
CA PHE A 31 -3.65 -19.21 0.67
C PHE A 31 -3.47 -20.67 1.12
N PRO A 32 -4.01 -21.09 2.28
CA PRO A 32 -4.45 -22.46 2.52
C PRO A 32 -5.94 -22.59 2.18
N CYS A 33 -6.25 -23.33 1.11
CA CYS A 33 -7.62 -23.56 0.64
C CYS A 33 -8.22 -24.83 1.27
N SER A 34 -9.44 -24.72 1.81
CA SER A 34 -10.37 -25.85 1.96
C SER A 34 -11.79 -25.33 2.26
N SER A 35 -12.64 -25.27 1.22
CA SER A 35 -13.99 -25.87 1.15
C SER A 35 -14.81 -25.22 0.02
N ARG A 36 -15.26 -26.06 -0.92
CA ARG A 36 -16.07 -25.72 -2.11
C ARG A 36 -17.57 -25.59 -1.78
N MET A 37 -18.25 -24.72 -2.54
CA MET A 37 -19.50 -24.91 -3.34
C MET A 37 -20.11 -23.51 -3.59
N SER A 38 -20.64 -23.08 -4.74
CA SER A 38 -20.98 -23.69 -6.03
C SER A 38 -21.43 -22.57 -7.01
N ILE A 39 -21.49 -22.87 -8.33
CA ILE A 39 -22.14 -22.13 -9.46
C ILE A 39 -21.18 -21.12 -10.16
N LEU A 40 -20.77 -21.19 -11.44
CA LEU A 40 -21.23 -21.89 -12.66
C LEU A 40 -20.05 -22.10 -13.67
N GLU A 41 -20.06 -23.27 -14.31
CA GLU A 41 -19.52 -23.71 -15.64
C GLU A 41 -18.09 -23.36 -16.13
N TYR A 42 -17.22 -24.38 -16.12
CA TYR A 42 -15.99 -24.48 -16.93
C TYR A 42 -15.83 -25.93 -17.45
N TYR A 43 -15.26 -26.05 -18.65
CA TYR A 43 -14.78 -27.26 -19.32
C TYR A 43 -14.04 -28.22 -18.37
N LYS A 44 -14.33 -29.53 -18.46
CA LYS A 44 -13.73 -30.56 -17.60
C LYS A 44 -12.50 -31.20 -18.25
N TYR A 45 -11.32 -30.91 -17.70
CA TYR A 45 -10.20 -31.86 -17.70
C TYR A 45 -10.25 -32.70 -16.41
N SER A 46 -9.93 -33.99 -16.49
CA SER A 46 -9.91 -34.87 -15.31
C SER A 46 -8.63 -34.68 -14.48
N ARG A 47 -8.71 -34.91 -13.16
CA ARG A 47 -7.59 -34.79 -12.21
C ARG A 47 -6.41 -35.71 -12.54
N GLN A 48 -6.63 -36.77 -13.31
CA GLN A 48 -5.56 -37.68 -13.72
C GLN A 48 -4.77 -37.14 -14.92
N ALA A 49 -5.45 -36.50 -15.88
CA ALA A 49 -4.82 -35.87 -17.05
C ALA A 49 -3.85 -34.74 -16.68
N LEU A 50 -4.07 -34.06 -15.55
CA LEU A 50 -3.17 -33.04 -15.02
C LEU A 50 -2.00 -33.62 -14.20
N LEU A 51 -2.10 -34.88 -13.72
CA LEU A 51 -1.04 -35.55 -12.98
C LEU A 51 -0.03 -36.27 -13.89
N ASP A 52 -0.43 -36.64 -15.10
CA ASP A 52 0.42 -37.37 -16.05
C ASP A 52 1.34 -36.45 -16.88
N ILE A 53 1.02 -35.15 -16.98
CA ILE A 53 1.81 -34.14 -17.73
C ILE A 53 3.15 -33.83 -17.04
N CYS A 54 3.27 -33.99 -15.72
CA CYS A 54 4.53 -33.77 -15.01
C CYS A 54 5.51 -34.96 -15.09
N LYS A 55 5.16 -36.07 -15.74
CA LYS A 55 5.96 -37.32 -15.70
C LYS A 55 6.60 -37.73 -17.02
N SER A 56 6.35 -37.07 -18.14
CA SER A 56 6.88 -37.59 -19.41
C SER A 56 8.37 -37.28 -19.59
N LYS A 57 9.23 -38.30 -19.49
CA LYS A 57 10.40 -38.41 -20.38
C LYS A 57 10.37 -39.76 -21.11
N ILE A 58 9.63 -39.71 -22.22
CA ILE A 58 9.91 -40.27 -23.55
C ILE A 58 10.56 -41.66 -23.58
N HIS A 59 9.79 -42.68 -23.94
CA HIS A 59 9.97 -43.43 -25.19
C HIS A 59 8.76 -44.32 -25.49
N LYS A 60 8.19 -44.12 -26.70
CA LYS A 60 7.58 -45.11 -27.62
C LYS A 60 6.37 -45.92 -27.11
N VAL A 61 5.14 -45.70 -27.60
CA VAL A 61 4.53 -46.12 -28.90
C VAL A 61 3.53 -47.28 -28.68
N VAL A 62 2.41 -47.21 -29.42
CA VAL A 62 1.33 -48.20 -29.67
C VAL A 62 0.11 -48.20 -28.73
N ASP A 63 -0.94 -47.51 -29.19
CA ASP A 63 -2.33 -47.99 -29.08
C ASP A 63 -2.43 -49.39 -29.71
N ILE A 64 -3.04 -50.38 -29.04
CA ILE A 64 -3.94 -51.40 -29.64
C ILE A 64 -4.51 -52.32 -28.53
N THR A 65 -5.78 -52.08 -28.23
CA THR A 65 -6.90 -53.00 -27.98
C THR A 65 -6.81 -54.14 -26.94
N ALA A 66 -7.69 -54.03 -25.94
CA ALA A 66 -8.18 -55.11 -25.07
C ALA A 66 -8.98 -56.22 -25.80
N VAL A 67 -9.08 -56.16 -27.14
CA VAL A 67 -9.70 -57.18 -27.99
C VAL A 67 -8.71 -58.34 -28.22
N ALA A 68 -7.43 -58.05 -28.45
CA ALA A 68 -6.37 -59.06 -28.64
C ALA A 68 -6.13 -59.93 -27.38
N LEU A 69 -6.33 -59.37 -26.18
CA LEU A 69 -6.14 -60.11 -24.92
C LEU A 69 -7.28 -61.10 -24.59
N ARG A 70 -8.44 -60.97 -25.24
CA ARG A 70 -9.55 -61.94 -25.12
C ARG A 70 -9.40 -63.11 -26.11
N GLU A 71 -8.77 -62.87 -27.26
CA GLU A 71 -8.48 -63.92 -28.26
C GLU A 71 -7.28 -64.79 -27.87
N LEU A 72 -6.34 -64.27 -27.08
CA LEU A 72 -5.17 -65.02 -26.58
C LEU A 72 -5.44 -65.91 -25.35
N GLY A 73 -6.70 -66.02 -24.89
CA GLY A 73 -7.10 -66.99 -23.85
C GLY A 73 -6.63 -66.69 -22.42
N ILE A 74 -6.19 -65.45 -22.12
CA ILE A 74 -5.56 -65.11 -20.82
C ILE A 74 -6.60 -64.76 -19.73
N LEU A 75 -7.85 -64.41 -20.08
CA LEU A 75 -8.91 -64.11 -19.11
C LEU A 75 -9.89 -65.28 -18.95
N ARG A 76 -9.96 -65.87 -17.75
CA ARG A 76 -10.86 -67.00 -17.40
C ARG A 76 -12.34 -66.58 -17.31
N ARG A 77 -13.23 -67.43 -17.83
CA ARG A 77 -14.69 -67.33 -17.68
C ARG A 77 -15.11 -67.88 -16.31
N THR A 78 -16.07 -67.24 -15.65
CA THR A 78 -16.80 -67.82 -14.51
C THR A 78 -18.10 -68.42 -15.02
N GLU A 79 -18.22 -69.74 -14.91
CA GLU A 79 -19.42 -70.52 -15.21
C GLU A 79 -20.48 -70.36 -14.12
N THR A 80 -21.74 -70.46 -14.53
CA THR A 80 -22.96 -70.53 -13.73
C THR A 80 -23.57 -71.91 -13.91
N THR A 81 -24.28 -72.43 -12.91
CA THR A 81 -25.40 -73.43 -12.97
C THR A 81 -25.82 -73.84 -11.53
N PRO A 82 -27.02 -74.43 -11.27
CA PRO A 82 -28.30 -73.70 -11.20
C PRO A 82 -29.22 -74.08 -10.01
N ASP A 83 -30.23 -73.22 -9.77
CA ASP A 83 -31.57 -73.39 -9.17
C ASP A 83 -31.91 -74.36 -8.00
N SER A 84 -32.65 -73.82 -7.01
CA SER A 84 -34.09 -74.13 -6.83
C SER A 84 -34.82 -73.26 -5.79
N THR A 85 -35.83 -72.53 -6.28
CA THR A 85 -37.19 -72.28 -5.76
C THR A 85 -37.46 -72.00 -4.27
N VAL A 86 -38.09 -70.85 -3.95
CA VAL A 86 -39.44 -70.70 -3.35
C VAL A 86 -39.89 -69.21 -3.35
N THR A 87 -41.14 -68.98 -3.75
CA THR A 87 -41.88 -67.70 -3.88
C THR A 87 -42.51 -67.19 -2.54
N PRO A 88 -42.92 -65.90 -2.45
CA PRO A 88 -42.98 -65.14 -1.18
C PRO A 88 -44.39 -64.98 -0.56
N PRO A 89 -44.51 -64.62 0.74
CA PRO A 89 -45.75 -64.13 1.34
C PRO A 89 -45.82 -62.58 1.41
N PRO A 90 -47.03 -62.00 1.57
CA PRO A 90 -47.34 -60.64 1.13
C PRO A 90 -47.03 -59.51 2.12
N GLU A 91 -46.98 -58.31 1.55
CA GLU A 91 -46.65 -57.01 2.14
C GLU A 91 -47.33 -56.70 3.49
N ARG A 92 -46.52 -56.25 4.46
CA ARG A 92 -46.96 -55.33 5.52
C ARG A 92 -46.03 -54.13 5.58
N LYS A 93 -46.51 -52.98 5.09
CA LYS A 93 -45.85 -51.67 5.21
C LYS A 93 -45.77 -51.24 6.69
N PRO A 94 -44.58 -51.11 7.32
CA PRO A 94 -44.47 -50.46 8.60
C PRO A 94 -44.43 -48.95 8.37
N ARG A 95 -45.44 -48.26 8.93
CA ARG A 95 -45.55 -46.80 9.03
C ARG A 95 -44.20 -46.15 9.34
N LYS A 96 -43.81 -45.14 8.55
CA LYS A 96 -42.66 -44.27 8.82
C LYS A 96 -42.79 -43.69 10.24
N ARG A 97 -42.05 -44.27 11.19
CA ARG A 97 -41.84 -43.67 12.50
C ARG A 97 -41.03 -42.41 12.25
N CYS A 98 -41.64 -41.23 12.40
CA CYS A 98 -40.93 -39.96 12.37
C CYS A 98 -39.68 -40.07 13.23
N ALA A 99 -38.51 -40.03 12.58
CA ALA A 99 -37.22 -40.02 13.26
C ALA A 99 -37.13 -38.71 14.03
N ARG A 100 -37.62 -38.75 15.28
CA ARG A 100 -37.42 -37.70 16.27
C ARG A 100 -35.90 -37.59 16.40
N LYS A 101 -35.30 -36.53 15.85
CA LYS A 101 -33.88 -36.21 16.06
C LYS A 101 -33.66 -36.19 17.58
N GLN A 102 -33.04 -37.24 18.11
CA GLN A 102 -32.53 -37.21 19.48
C GLN A 102 -31.64 -35.97 19.58
N LYS A 103 -32.01 -35.02 20.43
CA LYS A 103 -31.13 -33.92 20.81
C LYS A 103 -29.91 -34.56 21.46
N ARG A 104 -28.83 -34.72 20.69
CA ARG A 104 -27.53 -35.20 21.16
C ARG A 104 -27.15 -34.34 22.37
N GLY A 105 -27.05 -34.96 23.54
CA GLY A 105 -26.81 -34.26 24.80
C GLY A 105 -25.57 -33.37 24.71
N LYS A 106 -25.72 -32.09 25.08
CA LYS A 106 -24.65 -31.07 25.05
C LYS A 106 -23.38 -31.45 25.84
N ARG A 107 -23.42 -32.46 26.73
CA ARG A 107 -22.31 -32.85 27.61
C ARG A 107 -21.19 -33.65 26.93
N GLY A 108 -21.43 -34.32 25.79
CA GLY A 108 -20.41 -35.12 25.09
C GLY A 108 -19.48 -34.34 24.14
N GLY A 109 -19.84 -33.11 23.76
CA GLY A 109 -19.27 -32.44 22.57
C GLY A 109 -17.88 -31.81 22.71
N ILE A 110 -17.32 -31.68 23.91
CA ILE A 110 -15.93 -31.22 24.13
C ILE A 110 -15.00 -32.44 24.18
N ARG A 111 -15.29 -33.41 25.06
CA ARG A 111 -14.51 -34.65 25.17
C ARG A 111 -14.49 -35.44 23.86
N ALA A 112 -15.61 -35.57 23.16
CA ALA A 112 -15.65 -36.26 21.86
C ALA A 112 -14.88 -35.52 20.75
N ARG A 113 -14.79 -34.18 20.82
CA ARG A 113 -14.03 -33.38 19.86
C ARG A 113 -12.53 -33.46 20.10
N LEU A 114 -12.13 -33.45 21.37
CA LEU A 114 -10.74 -33.68 21.77
C LEU A 114 -10.32 -35.13 21.51
N ALA A 115 -11.22 -36.11 21.65
CA ALA A 115 -10.95 -37.49 21.24
C ALA A 115 -10.77 -37.63 19.72
N ALA A 116 -11.47 -36.82 18.91
CA ALA A 116 -11.33 -36.82 17.45
C ALA A 116 -10.09 -36.05 16.93
N SER A 117 -9.54 -35.12 17.72
CA SER A 117 -8.36 -34.33 17.34
C SER A 117 -7.56 -33.90 18.59
N PRO A 118 -6.93 -34.85 19.29
CA PRO A 118 -6.28 -34.61 20.59
C PRO A 118 -5.12 -33.62 20.51
N ILE A 119 -4.44 -33.59 19.36
CA ILE A 119 -3.20 -32.85 19.14
C ILE A 119 -3.44 -31.52 18.38
N ARG A 120 -4.71 -31.17 18.08
CA ARG A 120 -5.05 -29.92 17.38
C ARG A 120 -6.08 -29.02 18.10
N PRO A 121 -6.04 -28.87 19.44
CA PRO A 121 -6.89 -27.89 20.10
C PRO A 121 -6.36 -26.47 19.89
N ALA A 122 -7.28 -25.49 19.91
CA ALA A 122 -6.97 -24.06 19.75
C ALA A 122 -6.08 -23.50 20.87
N ILE A 123 -6.20 -24.07 22.07
CA ILE A 123 -5.32 -23.84 23.22
C ILE A 123 -4.94 -25.22 23.80
N PRO A 124 -3.75 -25.40 24.40
CA PRO A 124 -3.22 -26.73 24.73
C PRO A 124 -4.04 -27.41 25.83
N SER A 125 -4.13 -28.73 25.81
CA SER A 125 -4.45 -29.49 27.03
C SER A 125 -3.22 -29.56 27.93
N ILE A 126 -3.40 -29.49 29.24
CA ILE A 126 -2.30 -29.37 30.21
C ILE A 126 -2.50 -30.38 31.34
N ILE A 127 -1.44 -31.12 31.67
CA ILE A 127 -1.33 -31.85 32.93
C ILE A 127 -0.39 -31.05 33.83
N LEU A 128 -0.85 -30.69 35.01
CA LEU A 128 -0.06 -30.01 36.04
C LEU A 128 0.10 -30.96 37.23
N ALA A 129 1.33 -31.18 37.69
CA ALA A 129 1.59 -31.95 38.91
C ALA A 129 2.83 -31.44 39.64
N ASN A 130 2.70 -31.29 40.96
CA ASN A 130 3.85 -31.25 41.85
C ASN A 130 4.41 -32.68 41.97
N ILE A 131 5.59 -32.91 41.39
CA ILE A 131 6.12 -34.25 41.14
C ILE A 131 7.06 -34.73 42.25
N ARG A 132 7.63 -33.83 43.06
CA ARG A 132 8.57 -34.13 44.16
C ARG A 132 9.67 -35.12 43.77
N SER A 133 10.63 -34.68 42.95
CA SER A 133 11.63 -35.50 42.24
C SER A 133 11.08 -36.15 40.96
N LEU A 134 11.45 -35.54 39.83
CA LEU A 134 11.10 -36.01 38.49
C LEU A 134 11.91 -37.24 38.08
N ASP A 135 13.22 -37.23 38.35
CA ASP A 135 14.17 -38.29 37.97
C ASP A 135 13.72 -39.67 38.46
N ASN A 136 13.35 -39.77 39.74
CA ASN A 136 12.84 -40.98 40.37
C ASN A 136 11.48 -41.47 39.81
N LYS A 137 10.80 -40.67 38.98
CA LYS A 137 9.46 -40.97 38.44
C LYS A 137 9.43 -41.06 36.92
N MET A 138 10.58 -40.97 36.25
CA MET A 138 10.65 -40.99 34.79
C MET A 138 10.07 -42.28 34.19
N ASP A 139 10.33 -43.44 34.79
CA ASP A 139 9.80 -44.70 34.26
C ASP A 139 8.28 -44.82 34.42
N HIS A 140 7.75 -44.33 35.55
CA HIS A 140 6.30 -44.25 35.74
C HIS A 140 5.66 -43.28 34.73
N ILE A 141 6.29 -42.12 34.47
CA ILE A 141 5.78 -41.15 33.49
C ILE A 141 5.86 -41.71 32.06
N ARG A 142 6.95 -42.41 31.70
CA ARG A 142 7.09 -43.11 30.41
C ARG A 142 5.99 -44.15 30.24
N LEU A 143 5.72 -44.96 31.27
CA LEU A 143 4.62 -45.93 31.28
C LEU A 143 3.26 -45.24 31.13
N LEU A 144 3.03 -44.11 31.80
CA LEU A 144 1.79 -43.33 31.66
C LEU A 144 1.63 -42.74 30.25
N CYS A 145 2.71 -42.25 29.65
CA CYS A 145 2.71 -41.73 28.28
C CYS A 145 2.40 -42.81 27.23
N SER A 146 2.75 -44.08 27.48
CA SER A 146 2.47 -45.19 26.57
C SER A 146 1.11 -45.85 26.80
N THR A 147 0.69 -46.01 28.07
CA THR A 147 -0.53 -46.77 28.43
C THR A 147 -1.76 -45.89 28.63
N ASN A 148 -1.61 -44.68 29.17
CA ASN A 148 -2.72 -43.80 29.50
C ASN A 148 -3.00 -42.82 28.36
N ARG A 149 -4.08 -43.05 27.62
CA ARG A 149 -4.50 -42.17 26.51
C ARG A 149 -4.68 -40.70 26.92
N THR A 150 -4.99 -40.39 28.17
CA THR A 150 -5.15 -39.00 28.62
C THR A 150 -3.79 -38.29 28.67
N VAL A 151 -2.77 -38.96 29.20
CA VAL A 151 -1.40 -38.44 29.30
C VAL A 151 -0.75 -38.44 27.91
N SER A 152 -0.89 -39.54 27.17
CA SER A 152 -0.39 -39.71 25.81
C SER A 152 -0.93 -38.65 24.84
N ASN A 153 -2.19 -38.23 24.98
CA ASN A 153 -2.79 -37.23 24.12
C ASN A 153 -2.66 -35.78 24.63
N CYS A 154 -2.06 -35.58 25.80
CA CYS A 154 -1.91 -34.25 26.37
C CYS A 154 -0.93 -33.40 25.55
N CYS A 155 -1.23 -32.10 25.36
CA CYS A 155 -0.37 -31.20 24.60
C CYS A 155 0.83 -30.72 25.41
N MET A 156 0.64 -30.52 26.73
CA MET A 156 1.66 -30.00 27.63
C MET A 156 1.65 -30.74 28.97
N LEU A 157 2.82 -31.02 29.51
CA LEU A 157 3.02 -31.47 30.89
C LEU A 157 3.79 -30.37 31.63
N VAL A 158 3.28 -29.92 32.78
CA VAL A 158 3.90 -28.91 33.63
C VAL A 158 4.18 -29.57 34.99
N PHE A 159 5.45 -29.67 35.35
CA PHE A 159 5.90 -30.25 36.60
C PHE A 159 6.58 -29.20 37.47
N THR A 160 6.17 -29.16 38.72
CA THR A 160 6.79 -28.35 39.78
C THR A 160 7.48 -29.27 40.79
N GLU A 161 8.44 -28.74 41.55
CA GLU A 161 9.31 -29.53 42.44
C GLU A 161 10.03 -30.69 41.72
N THR A 162 10.68 -30.38 40.60
CA THR A 162 11.36 -31.38 39.77
C THR A 162 12.61 -31.96 40.44
N TRP A 163 13.24 -31.20 41.33
CA TRP A 163 14.50 -31.51 42.03
C TRP A 163 15.66 -31.83 41.09
N LEU A 164 15.59 -31.32 39.86
CA LEU A 164 16.65 -31.43 38.88
C LEU A 164 17.80 -30.47 39.21
N ASN A 165 18.98 -30.81 38.73
CA ASN A 165 20.20 -30.02 38.83
C ASN A 165 21.07 -30.24 37.59
N ASP A 166 22.09 -29.41 37.43
CA ASP A 166 22.97 -29.42 36.25
C ASP A 166 23.73 -30.74 36.04
N ASN A 167 23.84 -31.60 37.07
CA ASN A 167 24.48 -32.91 36.93
C ASN A 167 23.57 -33.95 36.26
N ILE A 168 22.26 -33.68 36.13
CA ILE A 168 21.31 -34.57 35.46
C ILE A 168 21.23 -34.16 33.99
N PRO A 169 21.71 -34.97 33.04
CA PRO A 169 21.69 -34.63 31.63
C PRO A 169 20.25 -34.60 31.10
N ASP A 170 19.99 -33.76 30.08
CA ASP A 170 18.65 -33.66 29.46
C ASP A 170 18.15 -35.00 28.89
N SER A 171 19.07 -35.89 28.47
CA SER A 171 18.74 -37.23 28.00
C SER A 171 18.08 -38.11 29.08
N ALA A 172 18.41 -37.92 30.36
CA ALA A 172 17.83 -38.70 31.46
C ALA A 172 16.33 -38.40 31.63
N VAL A 173 15.94 -37.15 31.37
CA VAL A 173 14.58 -36.64 31.51
C VAL A 173 13.85 -36.48 30.17
N GLN A 174 14.42 -36.96 29.06
CA GLN A 174 13.79 -36.86 27.75
C GLN A 174 12.59 -37.82 27.62
N LEU A 175 11.51 -37.33 27.02
CA LEU A 175 10.32 -38.11 26.64
C LEU A 175 10.16 -38.11 25.12
N GLU A 176 9.75 -39.24 24.55
CA GLU A 176 9.57 -39.38 23.11
C GLU A 176 8.43 -38.48 22.59
N GLN A 177 8.66 -37.71 21.52
CA GLN A 177 7.68 -36.80 20.90
C GLN A 177 7.25 -35.60 21.75
N LEU A 178 7.96 -35.34 22.86
CA LEU A 178 7.84 -34.11 23.63
C LEU A 178 9.19 -33.41 23.77
N THR A 179 9.21 -32.12 23.47
CA THR A 179 10.36 -31.25 23.72
C THR A 179 10.36 -30.81 25.20
N CYS A 180 11.49 -31.00 25.89
CA CYS A 180 11.68 -30.66 27.29
C CYS A 180 12.22 -29.23 27.46
N TYR A 181 11.63 -28.47 28.37
CA TYR A 181 12.12 -27.16 28.81
C TYR A 181 12.18 -27.17 30.34
N ARG A 182 13.35 -26.91 30.93
CA ARG A 182 13.52 -26.90 32.39
C ARG A 182 14.21 -25.65 32.90
N ALA A 183 13.87 -25.28 34.13
CA ALA A 183 14.59 -24.30 34.93
C ALA A 183 14.89 -24.97 36.28
N ASP A 184 16.15 -25.34 36.46
CA ASP A 184 16.65 -26.02 37.64
C ASP A 184 17.00 -25.01 38.71
N ARG A 185 16.88 -25.42 39.97
CA ARG A 185 17.20 -24.55 41.11
C ARG A 185 18.71 -24.49 41.30
N ALA A 186 19.30 -23.30 41.22
CA ALA A 186 20.70 -23.08 41.57
C ALA A 186 20.93 -23.26 43.09
N LEU A 187 22.11 -23.73 43.47
CA LEU A 187 22.57 -23.79 44.88
C LEU A 187 22.80 -22.37 45.41
N VAL A 188 21.74 -21.66 45.78
CA VAL A 188 21.82 -20.31 46.37
C VAL A 188 22.17 -20.42 47.86
N HIS A 189 23.07 -19.56 48.36
CA HIS A 189 23.43 -19.45 49.78
C HIS A 189 22.18 -19.22 50.65
N GLY A 190 21.73 -20.30 51.31
CA GLY A 190 20.51 -20.29 52.13
C GLY A 190 20.04 -21.67 52.62
N GLY A 191 20.92 -22.68 52.71
CA GLY A 191 20.70 -23.93 53.45
C GLY A 191 19.64 -24.92 52.91
N LYS A 192 18.87 -24.60 51.86
CA LYS A 192 17.94 -25.56 51.25
C LYS A 192 18.66 -26.41 50.21
N THR A 193 19.06 -27.63 50.59
CA THR A 193 19.83 -28.58 49.77
C THR A 193 18.98 -29.50 48.90
N ARG A 194 17.66 -29.52 49.09
CA ARG A 194 16.69 -30.35 48.34
C ARG A 194 15.39 -29.58 48.13
N GLY A 195 14.79 -29.68 46.93
CA GLY A 195 13.45 -29.13 46.65
C GLY A 195 13.41 -27.89 45.74
N GLY A 196 12.56 -27.93 44.72
CA GLY A 196 12.36 -26.85 43.72
C GLY A 196 12.51 -27.34 42.28
N GLY A 197 12.61 -26.41 41.34
CA GLY A 197 12.67 -26.57 39.90
C GLY A 197 11.29 -26.64 39.23
N VAL A 198 11.23 -26.13 37.99
CA VAL A 198 10.08 -26.26 37.08
C VAL A 198 10.51 -26.92 35.77
N CYS A 199 9.69 -27.84 35.27
CA CYS A 199 9.92 -28.50 33.98
C CYS A 199 8.62 -28.55 33.19
N VAL A 200 8.71 -28.22 31.90
CA VAL A 200 7.59 -28.22 30.96
C VAL A 200 7.94 -29.08 29.76
N TYR A 201 7.07 -30.02 29.44
CA TYR A 201 7.13 -30.79 28.20
C TYR A 201 6.06 -30.29 27.23
N ILE A 202 6.43 -30.04 25.97
CA ILE A 202 5.52 -29.62 24.91
C ILE A 202 5.54 -30.68 23.80
N ARG A 203 4.36 -31.17 23.41
CA ARG A 203 4.24 -32.17 22.35
C ARG A 203 4.54 -31.56 20.98
N ASP A 204 5.48 -32.16 20.25
CA ASP A 204 5.96 -31.64 18.96
C ASP A 204 4.85 -31.57 17.91
N ALA A 205 3.89 -32.48 17.97
CA ALA A 205 2.77 -32.52 17.04
C ALA A 205 1.74 -31.39 17.29
N TRP A 206 1.79 -30.70 18.45
CA TRP A 206 0.96 -29.53 18.74
C TRP A 206 1.71 -28.22 18.46
N CYS A 207 2.98 -28.13 18.86
CA CYS A 207 3.82 -26.94 18.69
C CYS A 207 5.30 -27.32 18.62
N ARG A 208 5.98 -26.92 17.53
CA ARG A 208 7.46 -26.96 17.42
C ARG A 208 8.12 -25.59 17.59
N ASP A 209 7.37 -24.52 17.31
CA ASP A 209 7.85 -23.15 17.48
C ASP A 209 7.57 -22.69 18.91
N ALA A 210 8.40 -23.17 19.85
CA ALA A 210 8.36 -22.80 21.25
C ALA A 210 9.73 -22.33 21.73
N VAL A 211 9.76 -21.15 22.36
CA VAL A 211 10.99 -20.49 22.81
C VAL A 211 10.81 -20.05 24.25
N VAL A 212 11.80 -20.32 25.10
CA VAL A 212 11.86 -19.79 26.47
C VAL A 212 12.21 -18.31 26.39
N VAL A 213 11.30 -17.45 26.86
CA VAL A 213 11.47 -15.99 26.82
C VAL A 213 11.92 -15.40 28.15
N CYS A 214 11.70 -16.13 29.25
CA CYS A 214 12.16 -15.74 30.59
C CYS A 214 12.42 -17.00 31.42
N LYS A 215 13.55 -17.02 32.14
CA LYS A 215 13.82 -17.93 33.26
C LYS A 215 14.24 -17.06 34.44
N HIS A 216 13.55 -17.21 35.56
CA HIS A 216 13.83 -16.47 36.78
C HIS A 216 13.81 -17.44 37.96
N CYS A 217 14.89 -17.47 38.74
CA CYS A 217 15.01 -18.33 39.91
C CYS A 217 15.52 -17.48 41.07
N SER A 218 14.65 -17.21 42.04
CA SER A 218 14.97 -16.49 43.27
C SER A 218 14.71 -17.39 44.50
N PRO A 219 15.14 -17.00 45.70
CA PRO A 219 14.73 -17.68 46.93
C PRO A 219 13.21 -17.69 47.16
N LEU A 220 12.48 -16.79 46.49
CA LEU A 220 11.06 -16.52 46.68
C LEU A 220 10.16 -17.15 45.61
N ALA A 221 10.64 -17.28 44.38
CA ALA A 221 9.87 -17.85 43.27
C ALA A 221 10.78 -18.43 42.19
N GLU A 222 10.30 -19.49 41.57
CA GLU A 222 10.93 -20.13 40.41
C GLU A 222 9.93 -20.03 39.24
N VAL A 223 10.30 -19.31 38.19
CA VAL A 223 9.42 -18.93 37.08
C VAL A 223 10.08 -19.23 35.74
N MET A 224 9.33 -19.85 34.83
CA MET A 224 9.75 -20.03 33.44
C MET A 224 8.61 -19.67 32.50
N ILE A 225 8.89 -18.78 31.54
CA ILE A 225 7.91 -18.35 30.53
C ILE A 225 8.33 -18.90 29.16
N ILE A 226 7.42 -19.63 28.53
CA ILE A 226 7.59 -20.21 27.21
C ILE A 226 6.57 -19.60 26.25
N LYS A 227 7.07 -18.93 25.21
CA LYS A 227 6.25 -18.46 24.10
C LYS A 227 6.09 -19.58 23.09
N CYS A 228 4.86 -20.00 22.86
CA CYS A 228 4.49 -21.08 21.95
C CYS A 228 3.67 -20.53 20.78
N ARG A 229 4.01 -20.95 19.56
CA ARG A 229 3.21 -20.72 18.35
C ARG A 229 2.76 -22.08 17.77
N PRO A 230 1.61 -22.60 18.24
CA PRO A 230 1.13 -23.91 17.77
C PRO A 230 0.72 -23.85 16.29
N TYR A 231 0.67 -25.02 15.65
CA TYR A 231 0.25 -25.15 14.25
C TYR A 231 -1.15 -24.56 13.98
N TYR A 232 -2.01 -24.51 15.00
CA TYR A 232 -3.38 -23.99 14.91
C TYR A 232 -3.66 -22.98 16.02
N LEU A 233 -3.19 -21.75 15.84
CA LEU A 233 -3.49 -20.62 16.71
C LEU A 233 -4.73 -19.84 16.20
N PRO A 234 -5.72 -19.52 17.05
CA PRO A 234 -6.82 -18.62 16.69
C PRO A 234 -6.32 -17.24 16.21
N ARG A 235 -7.00 -16.63 15.24
CA ARG A 235 -6.58 -15.35 14.61
C ARG A 235 -6.53 -14.18 15.59
N GLU A 236 -7.30 -14.28 16.66
CA GLU A 236 -7.36 -13.31 17.75
C GLU A 236 -6.14 -13.36 18.67
N PHE A 237 -5.25 -14.36 18.55
CA PHE A 237 -4.06 -14.48 19.39
C PHE A 237 -2.78 -14.41 18.57
N THR A 238 -1.78 -13.70 19.10
CA THR A 238 -0.45 -13.58 18.47
C THR A 238 0.47 -14.74 18.84
N ALA A 239 0.38 -15.22 20.09
CA ALA A 239 1.09 -16.39 20.63
C ALA A 239 0.37 -16.94 21.87
N ILE A 240 0.80 -18.12 22.35
CA ILE A 240 0.44 -18.65 23.68
C ILE A 240 1.64 -18.46 24.60
N LEU A 241 1.42 -17.80 25.74
CA LEU A 241 2.45 -17.55 26.76
C LEU A 241 2.17 -18.48 27.94
N LEU A 242 2.93 -19.55 28.08
CA LEU A 242 2.86 -20.46 29.22
C LEU A 242 3.86 -20.02 30.29
N VAL A 243 3.37 -19.76 31.50
CA VAL A 243 4.14 -19.37 32.66
C VAL A 243 4.07 -20.49 33.68
N ALA A 244 5.16 -21.24 33.84
CA ALA A 244 5.32 -22.28 34.86
C ALA A 244 5.90 -21.66 36.13
N VAL A 245 5.27 -21.89 37.29
CA VAL A 245 5.64 -21.25 38.56
C VAL A 245 5.72 -22.25 39.70
N TYR A 246 6.72 -22.10 40.55
CA TYR A 246 6.77 -22.70 41.87
C TYR A 246 7.13 -21.64 42.91
N ILE A 247 6.27 -21.44 43.91
CA ILE A 247 6.53 -20.56 45.04
C ILE A 247 6.71 -21.45 46.28
N PRO A 248 7.91 -21.53 46.89
CA PRO A 248 8.13 -22.33 48.08
C PRO A 248 7.26 -21.87 49.27
N PRO A 249 6.89 -22.78 50.18
CA PRO A 249 6.12 -22.42 51.36
C PRO A 249 6.90 -21.47 52.26
N THR A 250 6.27 -20.37 52.67
CA THR A 250 6.78 -19.39 53.63
C THR A 250 5.66 -18.97 54.59
N SER A 251 6.01 -18.72 55.86
CA SER A 251 5.11 -18.18 56.88
C SER A 251 4.99 -16.65 56.79
N ASN A 252 5.97 -15.97 56.18
CA ASN A 252 6.06 -14.52 56.11
C ASN A 252 5.20 -13.94 54.97
N THR A 253 4.28 -13.03 55.30
CA THR A 253 3.40 -12.38 54.32
C THR A 253 4.16 -11.46 53.36
N SER A 254 5.24 -10.84 53.81
CA SER A 254 6.08 -9.96 52.96
C SER A 254 6.71 -10.73 51.81
N ASP A 255 7.28 -11.90 52.11
CA ASP A 255 7.93 -12.77 51.12
C ASP A 255 6.93 -13.28 50.07
N ARG A 256 5.68 -13.58 50.48
CA ARG A 256 4.61 -13.98 49.55
C ARG A 256 4.27 -12.85 48.58
N TYR A 257 4.18 -11.61 49.08
CA TYR A 257 3.89 -10.45 48.23
C TYR A 257 5.05 -10.13 47.29
N ALA A 258 6.29 -10.20 47.79
CA ALA A 258 7.49 -10.01 46.98
C ALA A 258 7.59 -11.04 45.83
N ALA A 259 7.32 -12.33 46.11
CA ALA A 259 7.23 -13.37 45.07
C ALA A 259 6.18 -13.04 43.99
N LEU A 260 5.03 -12.50 44.38
CA LEU A 260 3.98 -12.10 43.44
C LEU A 260 4.36 -10.85 42.62
N CYS A 261 5.13 -9.92 43.19
CA CYS A 261 5.68 -8.77 42.47
C CYS A 261 6.71 -9.21 41.41
N GLU A 262 7.61 -10.13 41.74
CA GLU A 262 8.55 -10.72 40.77
C GLU A 262 7.80 -11.39 39.61
N LEU A 263 6.75 -12.16 39.93
CA LEU A 263 5.90 -12.79 38.93
C LEU A 263 5.16 -11.76 38.06
N TYR A 264 4.63 -10.68 38.65
CA TYR A 264 3.94 -9.63 37.92
C TYR A 264 4.86 -8.91 36.94
N GLN A 265 6.08 -8.58 37.36
CA GLN A 265 7.06 -7.92 36.50
C GLN A 265 7.35 -8.78 35.26
N ALA A 266 7.67 -10.06 35.46
CA ALA A 266 7.96 -10.99 34.37
C ALA A 266 6.77 -11.16 33.40
N ILE A 267 5.53 -11.20 33.91
CA ILE A 267 4.33 -11.31 33.07
C ILE A 267 4.03 -10.01 32.33
N SER A 268 4.18 -8.85 32.98
CA SER A 268 3.87 -7.54 32.42
C SER A 268 4.77 -7.19 31.23
N GLU A 269 6.06 -7.53 31.31
CA GLU A 269 7.00 -7.38 30.20
C GLU A 269 6.53 -8.17 28.97
N GLN A 270 6.08 -9.42 29.17
CA GLN A 270 5.60 -10.28 28.09
C GLN A 270 4.24 -9.85 27.53
N GLN A 271 3.34 -9.32 28.38
CA GLN A 271 2.08 -8.74 27.93
C GLN A 271 2.29 -7.47 27.09
N THR A 272 3.33 -6.70 27.37
CA THR A 272 3.69 -5.52 26.57
C THR A 272 4.25 -5.92 25.20
N ALA A 273 5.12 -6.94 25.16
CA ALA A 273 5.66 -7.47 23.91
C ALA A 273 4.60 -8.20 23.05
N HIS A 274 3.60 -8.80 23.68
CA HIS A 274 2.55 -9.58 23.05
C HIS A 274 1.15 -9.19 23.58
N PRO A 275 0.61 -8.02 23.17
CA PRO A 275 -0.64 -7.48 23.73
C PRO A 275 -1.86 -8.39 23.50
N ASP A 276 -1.90 -9.09 22.36
CA ASP A 276 -2.93 -10.08 22.01
C ASP A 276 -2.51 -11.52 22.35
N GLY A 277 -1.53 -11.71 23.24
CA GLY A 277 -1.05 -13.03 23.66
C GLY A 277 -2.05 -13.76 24.57
N PHE A 278 -2.20 -15.08 24.38
CA PHE A 278 -2.98 -15.91 25.29
C PHE A 278 -2.11 -16.39 26.47
N THR A 279 -2.22 -15.72 27.61
CA THR A 279 -1.46 -16.06 28.83
C THR A 279 -2.09 -17.22 29.60
N ILE A 280 -1.26 -18.20 29.95
CA ILE A 280 -1.56 -19.33 30.83
C ILE A 280 -0.54 -19.32 31.96
N LEU A 281 -1.00 -19.16 33.19
CA LEU A 281 -0.17 -19.19 34.40
C LEU A 281 -0.52 -20.46 35.18
N ALA A 282 0.42 -21.39 35.30
CA ALA A 282 0.19 -22.71 35.88
C ALA A 282 1.34 -23.09 36.83
N GLY A 283 1.01 -23.59 38.02
CA GLY A 283 2.05 -23.89 39.00
C GLY A 283 1.52 -24.19 40.39
N ASP A 284 2.45 -24.36 41.33
CA ASP A 284 2.17 -24.48 42.75
C ASP A 284 2.46 -23.14 43.43
N PHE A 285 1.40 -22.51 43.93
CA PHE A 285 1.45 -21.18 44.54
C PHE A 285 1.49 -21.24 46.06
N ASN A 286 1.38 -22.44 46.65
CA ASN A 286 1.22 -22.63 48.09
C ASN A 286 0.17 -21.66 48.68
N HIS A 287 0.59 -20.69 49.49
CA HIS A 287 -0.28 -19.71 50.15
C HIS A 287 -0.39 -18.37 49.41
N ALA A 288 0.25 -18.20 48.26
CA ALA A 288 0.20 -16.98 47.47
C ALA A 288 -1.04 -16.95 46.56
N ASN A 289 -1.70 -15.80 46.45
CA ASN A 289 -2.86 -15.61 45.57
C ASN A 289 -2.52 -14.66 44.42
N PRO A 290 -2.28 -15.16 43.19
CA PRO A 290 -1.93 -14.33 42.04
C PRO A 290 -2.95 -13.24 41.70
N LYS A 291 -4.22 -13.37 42.11
CA LYS A 291 -5.25 -12.35 41.83
C LYS A 291 -4.99 -11.00 42.50
N THR A 292 -4.17 -10.95 43.55
CA THR A 292 -3.84 -9.68 44.22
C THR A 292 -3.06 -8.74 43.31
N VAL A 293 -2.18 -9.27 42.46
CA VAL A 293 -1.36 -8.48 41.53
C VAL A 293 -1.86 -8.59 40.08
N LEU A 294 -2.53 -9.69 39.72
CA LEU A 294 -3.06 -9.95 38.37
C LEU A 294 -4.58 -10.17 38.40
N PRO A 295 -5.39 -9.14 38.70
CA PRO A 295 -6.85 -9.29 38.91
C PRO A 295 -7.61 -9.67 37.63
N LYS A 296 -7.04 -9.44 36.45
CA LYS A 296 -7.64 -9.77 35.14
C LYS A 296 -7.53 -11.25 34.76
N LEU A 297 -6.82 -12.06 35.56
CA LEU A 297 -6.68 -13.49 35.31
C LEU A 297 -7.80 -14.32 35.97
N TYR A 298 -8.27 -15.34 35.27
CA TYR A 298 -9.34 -16.22 35.70
C TYR A 298 -8.80 -17.58 36.11
N GLN A 299 -9.09 -18.00 37.34
CA GLN A 299 -8.73 -19.30 37.90
C GLN A 299 -9.63 -20.42 37.35
N HIS A 300 -9.05 -21.60 37.08
CA HIS A 300 -9.78 -22.76 36.55
C HIS A 300 -9.78 -23.99 37.47
N VAL A 301 -8.88 -24.06 38.45
CA VAL A 301 -8.83 -25.16 39.45
C VAL A 301 -9.59 -24.73 40.71
N ASN A 302 -10.55 -25.53 41.15
CA ASN A 302 -11.46 -25.21 42.27
C ASN A 302 -11.69 -26.39 43.23
N PHE A 303 -10.79 -27.36 43.22
CA PHE A 303 -10.83 -28.53 44.08
C PHE A 303 -9.50 -28.69 44.82
N PRO A 304 -9.49 -29.28 46.03
CA PRO A 304 -8.27 -29.49 46.80
C PRO A 304 -7.24 -30.31 46.01
N THR A 305 -5.99 -29.85 45.98
CA THR A 305 -4.89 -30.52 45.29
C THR A 305 -3.91 -31.21 46.25
N ARG A 306 -3.86 -30.77 47.51
CA ARG A 306 -3.09 -31.40 48.59
C ARG A 306 -3.88 -31.31 49.90
N GLY A 307 -4.28 -32.45 50.44
CA GLY A 307 -5.19 -32.49 51.60
C GLY A 307 -6.48 -31.71 51.33
N GLY A 308 -6.82 -30.76 52.20
CA GLY A 308 -7.97 -29.86 52.04
C GLY A 308 -7.71 -28.57 51.24
N ASN A 309 -6.46 -28.32 50.81
CA ASN A 309 -6.04 -27.04 50.22
C ASN A 309 -5.85 -27.14 48.70
N THR A 310 -6.13 -26.03 47.98
CA THR A 310 -5.93 -25.91 46.52
C THR A 310 -4.64 -25.13 46.24
N LEU A 311 -3.50 -25.83 46.16
CA LEU A 311 -2.18 -25.22 46.02
C LEU A 311 -1.75 -25.12 44.55
N ASP A 312 -2.07 -26.16 43.75
CA ASP A 312 -1.77 -26.23 42.33
C ASP A 312 -2.87 -25.51 41.55
N GLN A 313 -2.58 -24.29 41.08
CA GLN A 313 -3.56 -23.41 40.46
C GLN A 313 -3.20 -23.12 39.01
N VAL A 314 -4.24 -22.89 38.20
CA VAL A 314 -4.08 -22.42 36.83
C VAL A 314 -4.99 -21.24 36.55
N PHE A 315 -4.39 -20.21 35.98
CA PHE A 315 -4.98 -18.93 35.64
C PHE A 315 -4.82 -18.62 34.16
N THR A 316 -5.80 -17.97 33.53
CA THR A 316 -5.67 -17.49 32.14
C THR A 316 -6.30 -16.13 31.93
N SER A 317 -5.94 -15.44 30.85
CA SER A 317 -6.58 -14.18 30.44
C SER A 317 -8.07 -14.30 30.04
N HIS A 318 -8.57 -15.51 29.79
CA HIS A 318 -9.94 -15.75 29.32
C HIS A 318 -10.77 -16.58 30.30
N LYS A 319 -11.93 -16.05 30.71
CA LYS A 319 -12.87 -16.76 31.59
C LYS A 319 -13.40 -18.03 30.91
N GLY A 320 -13.36 -19.15 31.62
CA GLY A 320 -13.88 -20.43 31.13
C GLY A 320 -13.06 -21.04 29.99
N ALA A 321 -11.79 -20.64 29.82
CA ALA A 321 -10.87 -21.24 28.86
C ALA A 321 -10.64 -22.73 29.11
N TYR A 322 -10.63 -23.17 30.38
CA TYR A 322 -10.36 -24.56 30.77
C TYR A 322 -11.46 -25.13 31.66
N LYS A 323 -11.59 -26.46 31.61
CA LYS A 323 -12.28 -27.26 32.62
C LYS A 323 -11.25 -28.15 33.31
N ALA A 324 -11.04 -27.94 34.60
CA ALA A 324 -10.14 -28.76 35.41
C ALA A 324 -10.81 -30.06 35.87
N SER A 325 -10.03 -31.12 35.98
CA SER A 325 -10.43 -32.39 36.60
C SER A 325 -9.26 -33.04 37.34
N PRO A 326 -9.50 -33.66 38.51
CA PRO A 326 -8.46 -34.37 39.26
C PRO A 326 -8.08 -35.67 38.55
N LEU A 327 -6.80 -36.02 38.63
CA LEU A 327 -6.20 -37.30 38.22
C LEU A 327 -5.43 -37.89 39.42
N PRO A 328 -5.19 -39.22 39.42
CA PRO A 328 -4.38 -39.86 40.46
C PRO A 328 -3.00 -39.23 40.61
N HIS A 329 -2.42 -39.40 41.79
CA HIS A 329 -1.04 -39.01 42.10
C HIS A 329 -0.05 -39.70 41.15
N ILE A 330 0.99 -38.98 40.71
CA ILE A 330 2.10 -39.59 39.98
C ILE A 330 3.13 -40.06 41.00
N GLY A 331 3.25 -41.38 41.16
CA GLY A 331 4.13 -42.00 42.15
C GLY A 331 3.65 -41.72 43.58
N LEU A 332 4.60 -41.51 44.50
CA LEU A 332 4.33 -41.22 45.92
C LEU A 332 4.17 -39.72 46.22
N SER A 333 3.70 -38.91 45.25
CA SER A 333 3.41 -37.49 45.50
C SER A 333 2.17 -37.33 46.39
N ASP A 334 2.22 -36.41 47.35
CA ASP A 334 1.09 -36.03 48.20
C ASP A 334 0.14 -35.02 47.54
N HIS A 335 0.44 -34.61 46.30
CA HIS A 335 -0.42 -33.77 45.47
C HIS A 335 -1.14 -34.60 44.42
N ILE A 336 -2.45 -34.37 44.25
CA ILE A 336 -3.17 -34.95 43.11
C ILE A 336 -2.77 -34.25 41.82
N THR A 337 -2.82 -34.98 40.72
CA THR A 337 -2.50 -34.43 39.40
C THR A 337 -3.71 -33.66 38.86
N VAL A 338 -3.49 -32.49 38.24
CA VAL A 338 -4.55 -31.67 37.65
C VAL A 338 -4.54 -31.82 36.13
N MET A 339 -5.66 -32.24 35.54
CA MET A 339 -5.87 -32.24 34.09
C MET A 339 -6.72 -31.04 33.67
N LEU A 340 -6.20 -30.23 32.76
CA LEU A 340 -6.91 -29.14 32.13
C LEU A 340 -7.38 -29.49 30.72
N ILE A 341 -8.70 -29.52 30.57
CA ILE A 341 -9.37 -29.79 29.30
C ILE A 341 -9.76 -28.46 28.66
N PRO A 342 -9.27 -28.15 27.44
CA PRO A 342 -9.58 -26.87 26.79
C PRO A 342 -11.07 -26.76 26.45
N ALA A 343 -11.71 -25.70 26.93
CA ALA A 343 -13.12 -25.37 26.72
C ALA A 343 -13.32 -24.10 25.86
N TYR A 344 -12.23 -23.38 25.57
CA TYR A 344 -12.21 -22.19 24.74
C TYR A 344 -12.84 -22.40 23.34
N ARG A 345 -13.56 -21.37 22.88
CA ARG A 345 -14.17 -21.31 21.54
C ARG A 345 -13.66 -20.08 20.79
N PRO A 346 -13.07 -20.22 19.60
CA PRO A 346 -12.62 -19.09 18.79
C PRO A 346 -13.75 -18.12 18.45
N ARG A 347 -13.47 -16.82 18.43
CA ARG A 347 -14.42 -15.73 18.13
C ARG A 347 -15.13 -15.94 16.80
N VAL A 348 -14.42 -16.42 15.79
CA VAL A 348 -14.98 -16.73 14.46
C VAL A 348 -16.17 -17.72 14.52
N LYS A 349 -16.20 -18.62 15.52
CA LYS A 349 -17.28 -19.59 15.71
C LYS A 349 -18.44 -19.05 16.58
N ILE A 350 -18.27 -17.88 17.20
CA ILE A 350 -19.25 -17.27 18.11
C ILE A 350 -19.96 -16.09 17.41
N THR A 351 -19.24 -15.33 16.57
CA THR A 351 -19.77 -14.15 15.87
C THR A 351 -20.68 -14.56 14.71
N LYS A 352 -21.84 -13.90 14.58
CA LYS A 352 -22.75 -14.11 13.43
C LYS A 352 -22.10 -13.59 12.13
N PRO A 353 -22.22 -14.31 11.00
CA PRO A 353 -21.73 -13.83 9.71
C PRO A 353 -22.54 -12.60 9.26
N VAL A 354 -21.86 -11.52 8.88
CA VAL A 354 -22.47 -10.28 8.36
C VAL A 354 -22.34 -10.26 6.83
N ARG A 355 -23.46 -10.08 6.12
CA ARG A 355 -23.44 -9.82 4.67
C ARG A 355 -23.07 -8.36 4.42
N LYS A 356 -21.98 -8.12 3.69
CA LYS A 356 -21.61 -6.81 3.16
C LYS A 356 -21.88 -6.81 1.65
N GLN A 357 -22.66 -5.85 1.15
CA GLN A 357 -22.70 -5.57 -0.28
C GLN A 357 -21.47 -4.74 -0.64
N VAL A 358 -20.74 -5.16 -1.68
CA VAL A 358 -19.51 -4.50 -2.10
C VAL A 358 -19.56 -4.34 -3.62
N ARG A 359 -19.30 -3.13 -4.12
CA ARG A 359 -19.07 -2.89 -5.54
C ARG A 359 -17.75 -3.55 -5.94
N VAL A 360 -17.82 -4.58 -6.77
CA VAL A 360 -16.67 -5.12 -7.50
C VAL A 360 -16.42 -4.23 -8.71
N TRP A 361 -15.19 -4.20 -9.23
CA TRP A 361 -14.92 -3.57 -10.52
C TRP A 361 -15.87 -4.11 -11.60
N PRO A 362 -16.36 -3.27 -12.53
CA PRO A 362 -17.36 -3.66 -13.52
C PRO A 362 -16.82 -4.68 -14.53
N GLU A 363 -17.73 -5.28 -15.32
CA GLU A 363 -17.38 -6.03 -16.53
C GLU A 363 -16.39 -5.22 -17.40
N GLY A 364 -15.30 -5.86 -17.83
CA GLY A 364 -14.21 -5.21 -18.57
C GLY A 364 -12.95 -4.86 -17.76
N ALA A 365 -12.95 -5.07 -16.43
CA ALA A 365 -11.76 -4.88 -15.59
C ALA A 365 -10.55 -5.71 -16.04
N THR A 366 -10.80 -6.98 -16.41
CA THR A 366 -9.79 -7.90 -16.93
C THR A 366 -9.18 -7.39 -18.23
N SER A 367 -10.02 -6.87 -19.15
CA SER A 367 -9.58 -6.28 -20.41
C SER A 367 -8.75 -5.01 -20.16
N ALA A 368 -9.21 -4.14 -19.25
CA ALA A 368 -8.47 -2.94 -18.87
C ALA A 368 -7.09 -3.25 -18.25
N LEU A 369 -7.00 -4.33 -17.46
CA LEU A 369 -5.71 -4.79 -16.92
C LEU A 369 -4.82 -5.38 -18.01
N GLN A 370 -5.38 -6.17 -18.91
CA GLN A 370 -4.66 -6.72 -20.07
C GLN A 370 -4.09 -5.61 -20.94
N ASP A 371 -4.89 -4.58 -21.26
CA ASP A 371 -4.44 -3.40 -22.01
C ASP A 371 -3.33 -2.67 -21.25
N CYS A 372 -3.46 -2.56 -19.93
CA CYS A 372 -2.43 -1.96 -19.10
C CYS A 372 -1.12 -2.75 -19.13
N PHE A 373 -1.17 -4.09 -19.21
CA PHE A 373 0.00 -4.96 -19.33
C PHE A 373 0.62 -4.90 -20.73
N ALA A 374 -0.19 -4.98 -21.79
CA ALA A 374 0.25 -4.92 -23.17
C ALA A 374 0.96 -3.61 -23.53
N THR A 375 0.56 -2.51 -22.87
CA THR A 375 1.12 -1.16 -23.10
C THR A 375 2.31 -0.81 -22.20
N ILE A 376 2.78 -1.73 -21.36
CA ILE A 376 3.96 -1.51 -20.50
C ILE A 376 5.20 -1.23 -21.37
N ASN A 377 5.95 -0.20 -20.99
CA ASN A 377 7.29 0.00 -21.54
C ASN A 377 8.24 -1.03 -20.94
N SER A 378 8.61 -2.02 -21.74
CA SER A 378 9.47 -3.15 -21.39
C SER A 378 10.86 -2.76 -20.89
N ARG A 379 11.33 -1.53 -21.19
CA ARG A 379 12.66 -1.00 -20.80
C ARG A 379 12.66 -0.24 -19.48
N LYS A 380 11.52 -0.17 -18.77
CA LYS A 380 11.47 0.50 -17.46
C LYS A 380 12.24 -0.29 -16.40
N ALA A 381 12.93 0.44 -15.52
CA ALA A 381 13.57 -0.14 -14.36
C ALA A 381 12.57 -0.88 -13.46
N THR A 382 13.00 -2.00 -12.91
CA THR A 382 12.22 -2.84 -11.99
C THR A 382 12.06 -2.19 -10.63
N GLY A 383 11.01 -2.60 -9.92
CA GLY A 383 10.85 -2.28 -8.51
C GLY A 383 11.64 -3.25 -7.62
N PRO A 384 11.37 -3.24 -6.30
CA PRO A 384 11.98 -4.17 -5.35
C PRO A 384 11.65 -5.65 -5.61
N ASP A 385 10.58 -5.91 -6.36
CA ASP A 385 10.15 -7.24 -6.80
C ASP A 385 11.06 -7.84 -7.89
N ASN A 386 11.92 -7.02 -8.51
CA ASN A 386 12.79 -7.41 -9.62
C ASN A 386 12.05 -8.01 -10.82
N ILE A 387 10.74 -7.76 -10.98
CA ILE A 387 9.94 -8.24 -12.11
C ILE A 387 10.07 -7.27 -13.28
N PRO A 388 10.69 -7.68 -14.41
CA PRO A 388 10.81 -6.83 -15.59
C PRO A 388 9.45 -6.55 -16.23
N GLY A 389 9.26 -5.33 -16.74
CA GLY A 389 8.04 -4.95 -17.44
C GLY A 389 7.79 -5.78 -18.71
N ARG A 390 8.85 -6.37 -19.28
CA ARG A 390 8.75 -7.33 -20.40
C ARG A 390 7.93 -8.57 -20.01
N VAL A 391 8.14 -9.14 -18.83
CA VAL A 391 7.42 -10.36 -18.39
C VAL A 391 5.91 -10.10 -18.31
N LEU A 392 5.51 -8.97 -17.73
CA LEU A 392 4.10 -8.59 -17.62
C LEU A 392 3.46 -8.35 -18.98
N LYS A 393 4.23 -7.82 -19.94
CA LYS A 393 3.76 -7.55 -21.30
C LYS A 393 3.62 -8.82 -22.12
N ASP A 394 4.63 -9.68 -22.11
CA ASP A 394 4.69 -10.89 -22.94
C ASP A 394 3.71 -11.96 -22.41
N CYS A 395 3.50 -12.02 -21.09
CA CYS A 395 2.54 -12.94 -20.44
C CYS A 395 1.22 -12.24 -20.04
N ALA A 396 0.82 -11.17 -20.76
CA ALA A 396 -0.33 -10.37 -20.38
C ALA A 396 -1.64 -11.18 -20.37
N GLU A 397 -1.80 -12.11 -21.32
CA GLU A 397 -3.00 -12.94 -21.47
C GLU A 397 -3.16 -13.93 -20.30
N GLU A 398 -2.07 -14.54 -19.88
CA GLU A 398 -2.04 -15.54 -18.81
C GLU A 398 -2.20 -14.87 -17.44
N LEU A 399 -1.59 -13.70 -17.26
CA LEU A 399 -1.53 -13.02 -15.97
C LEU A 399 -2.77 -12.17 -15.66
N LYS A 400 -3.56 -11.76 -16.68
CA LYS A 400 -4.69 -10.83 -16.50
C LYS A 400 -5.72 -11.34 -15.50
N ASN A 401 -6.10 -12.62 -15.55
CA ASN A 401 -7.15 -13.14 -14.68
C ASN A 401 -6.67 -13.21 -13.22
N VAL A 402 -5.45 -13.71 -13.02
CA VAL A 402 -4.83 -13.85 -11.70
C VAL A 402 -4.70 -12.51 -11.00
N PHE A 403 -4.13 -11.50 -11.66
CA PHE A 403 -3.97 -10.19 -11.04
C PHE A 403 -5.28 -9.42 -10.92
N THR A 404 -6.25 -9.66 -11.81
CA THR A 404 -7.61 -9.11 -11.65
C THR A 404 -8.23 -9.60 -10.34
N ASP A 405 -8.12 -10.89 -10.04
CA ASP A 405 -8.61 -11.46 -8.77
C ASP A 405 -7.89 -10.85 -7.57
N VAL A 406 -6.56 -10.73 -7.63
CA VAL A 406 -5.75 -10.12 -6.57
C VAL A 406 -6.17 -8.66 -6.33
N PHE A 407 -6.32 -7.86 -7.38
CA PHE A 407 -6.72 -6.45 -7.27
C PHE A 407 -8.15 -6.31 -6.73
N ASN A 408 -9.06 -7.18 -7.16
CA ASN A 408 -10.42 -7.23 -6.64
C ASN A 408 -10.46 -7.64 -5.16
N ILE A 409 -9.64 -8.59 -4.72
CA ILE A 409 -9.50 -8.94 -3.30
C ILE A 409 -8.98 -7.74 -2.52
N SER A 410 -7.91 -7.10 -3.00
CA SER A 410 -7.29 -5.93 -2.37
C SER A 410 -8.29 -4.79 -2.17
N LEU A 411 -9.06 -4.43 -3.21
CA LEU A 411 -10.08 -3.39 -3.11
C LEU A 411 -11.24 -3.79 -2.20
N ARG A 412 -11.71 -5.04 -2.26
CA ARG A 412 -12.79 -5.54 -1.38
C ARG A 412 -12.40 -5.50 0.10
N GLN A 413 -11.13 -5.77 0.39
CA GLN A 413 -10.59 -5.74 1.74
C GLN A 413 -10.14 -4.35 2.16
N ALA A 414 -10.03 -3.40 1.22
CA ALA A 414 -9.41 -2.10 1.40
C ALA A 414 -7.96 -2.20 1.92
N VAL A 415 -7.22 -3.22 1.45
CA VAL A 415 -5.83 -3.50 1.85
C VAL A 415 -4.99 -3.74 0.62
N VAL A 416 -3.87 -3.03 0.50
CA VAL A 416 -2.83 -3.18 -0.51
C VAL A 416 -1.87 -4.29 -0.09
N PRO A 417 -1.56 -5.26 -0.97
CA PRO A 417 -0.57 -6.29 -0.69
C PRO A 417 0.78 -5.68 -0.25
N SER A 418 1.38 -6.21 0.82
CA SER A 418 2.63 -5.70 1.41
C SER A 418 3.78 -5.61 0.40
N HIS A 419 3.92 -6.63 -0.46
CA HIS A 419 4.89 -6.67 -1.55
C HIS A 419 4.74 -5.52 -2.57
N PHE A 420 3.55 -4.96 -2.70
CA PHE A 420 3.30 -3.82 -3.60
C PHE A 420 3.60 -2.46 -2.95
N LYS A 421 3.73 -2.40 -1.62
CA LYS A 421 4.04 -1.18 -0.87
C LYS A 421 5.55 -0.87 -0.84
N ALA A 422 6.39 -1.90 -0.89
CA ALA A 422 7.84 -1.77 -0.85
C ALA A 422 8.37 -0.86 -1.96
N THR A 423 9.32 0.01 -1.61
CA THR A 423 9.84 1.04 -2.53
C THR A 423 11.36 1.17 -2.41
N ILE A 424 12.06 1.32 -3.54
CA ILE A 424 13.47 1.73 -3.55
C ILE A 424 13.56 3.20 -3.95
N ILE A 425 14.14 4.04 -3.12
CA ILE A 425 14.42 5.45 -3.39
C ILE A 425 15.76 5.57 -4.13
N ILE A 426 15.72 6.16 -5.31
CA ILE A 426 16.90 6.51 -6.11
C ILE A 426 17.10 8.02 -6.04
N PRO A 427 18.18 8.51 -5.40
CA PRO A 427 18.54 9.93 -5.42
C PRO A 427 18.99 10.34 -6.81
N VAL A 428 18.21 11.19 -7.50
CA VAL A 428 18.55 11.72 -8.83
C VAL A 428 19.04 13.17 -8.69
N PRO A 429 20.24 13.52 -9.19
CA PRO A 429 20.74 14.90 -9.13
C PRO A 429 19.83 15.88 -9.87
N LYS A 430 19.44 16.99 -9.21
CA LYS A 430 18.72 18.12 -9.84
C LYS A 430 19.65 19.00 -10.67
N LYS A 431 20.94 19.01 -10.34
CA LYS A 431 21.99 19.80 -11.00
C LYS A 431 23.24 18.93 -11.25
N PRO A 432 24.11 19.29 -12.22
CA PRO A 432 25.25 18.46 -12.61
C PRO A 432 26.23 18.14 -11.46
N ALA A 433 26.47 19.11 -10.57
CA ALA A 433 27.33 18.97 -9.40
C ALA A 433 26.51 19.25 -8.13
N PRO A 434 25.85 18.23 -7.54
CA PRO A 434 25.11 18.37 -6.29
C PRO A 434 26.07 18.64 -5.12
N SER A 435 25.76 19.64 -4.30
CA SER A 435 26.59 20.07 -3.15
C SER A 435 25.95 19.72 -1.80
N CYS A 436 24.63 19.51 -1.76
CA CYS A 436 23.92 19.09 -0.56
C CYS A 436 22.78 18.11 -0.89
N PHE A 437 22.19 17.46 0.13
CA PHE A 437 21.12 16.48 -0.08
C PHE A 437 19.88 17.04 -0.76
N ASN A 438 19.59 18.34 -0.54
CA ASN A 438 18.46 19.03 -1.18
C ASN A 438 18.63 19.18 -2.71
N ASP A 439 19.84 19.01 -3.23
CA ASP A 439 20.10 18.96 -4.67
C ASP A 439 19.73 17.63 -5.30
N TYR A 440 19.32 16.63 -4.53
CA TYR A 440 18.80 15.37 -5.04
C TYR A 440 17.27 15.35 -5.03
N ARG A 441 16.70 14.61 -5.97
CA ARG A 441 15.29 14.26 -6.00
C ARG A 441 15.14 12.79 -5.59
N PRO A 442 14.41 12.47 -4.51
CA PRO A 442 14.21 11.08 -4.11
C PRO A 442 13.15 10.43 -5.00
N VAL A 443 13.56 9.68 -6.03
CA VAL A 443 12.63 9.01 -6.94
C VAL A 443 12.29 7.62 -6.41
N ALA A 444 11.02 7.41 -6.09
CA ALA A 444 10.44 6.15 -5.65
C ALA A 444 10.26 5.16 -6.83
N LEU A 445 11.05 4.09 -6.83
CA LEU A 445 10.83 2.91 -7.66
C LEU A 445 9.88 1.94 -6.94
N THR A 446 8.60 1.96 -7.35
CA THR A 446 7.60 0.97 -6.96
C THR A 446 7.50 -0.18 -7.98
N PRO A 447 7.02 -1.37 -7.55
CA PRO A 447 6.71 -2.49 -8.43
C PRO A 447 5.89 -2.08 -9.66
N ILE A 448 6.20 -2.64 -10.83
CA ILE A 448 5.50 -2.31 -12.07
C ILE A 448 4.03 -2.72 -11.97
N LEU A 449 3.75 -3.87 -11.34
CA LEU A 449 2.39 -4.32 -11.04
C LEU A 449 1.61 -3.31 -10.21
N MET A 450 2.22 -2.74 -9.16
CA MET A 450 1.57 -1.69 -8.36
C MET A 450 1.24 -0.46 -9.23
N LYS A 451 2.16 -0.05 -10.11
CA LYS A 451 1.89 1.08 -11.03
C LYS A 451 0.71 0.80 -11.97
N CYS A 452 0.50 -0.45 -12.38
CA CYS A 452 -0.69 -0.84 -13.15
C CYS A 452 -1.96 -0.72 -12.29
N PHE A 453 -1.91 -1.23 -11.06
CA PHE A 453 -3.03 -1.14 -10.13
C PHE A 453 -3.39 0.33 -9.80
N GLU A 454 -2.40 1.17 -9.55
CA GLU A 454 -2.57 2.61 -9.32
C GLU A 454 -3.23 3.30 -10.52
N ARG A 455 -2.89 2.96 -11.77
CA ARG A 455 -3.55 3.54 -12.96
C ARG A 455 -5.03 3.21 -13.00
N LEU A 456 -5.36 1.96 -12.71
CA LEU A 456 -6.73 1.48 -12.65
C LEU A 456 -7.52 2.23 -11.56
N VAL A 457 -6.98 2.27 -10.33
CA VAL A 457 -7.60 3.01 -9.22
C VAL A 457 -7.70 4.51 -9.52
N MET A 458 -6.68 5.12 -10.14
CA MET A 458 -6.69 6.52 -10.54
C MET A 458 -7.83 6.82 -11.53
N SER A 459 -8.07 5.94 -12.51
CA SER A 459 -9.18 6.07 -13.45
C SER A 459 -10.53 6.04 -12.71
N HIS A 460 -10.69 5.10 -11.79
CA HIS A 460 -11.90 4.98 -10.97
C HIS A 460 -12.14 6.21 -10.08
N ILE A 461 -11.11 6.71 -9.39
CA ILE A 461 -11.19 7.94 -8.60
C ILE A 461 -11.64 9.09 -9.49
N LYS A 462 -10.98 9.31 -10.63
CA LYS A 462 -11.32 10.39 -11.56
C LYS A 462 -12.76 10.34 -12.06
N SER A 463 -13.29 9.14 -12.33
CA SER A 463 -14.69 8.95 -12.74
C SER A 463 -15.71 9.23 -11.63
N SER A 464 -15.28 9.18 -10.36
CA SER A 464 -16.13 9.38 -9.19
C SER A 464 -16.07 10.81 -8.62
N LEU A 465 -15.18 11.66 -9.15
CA LEU A 465 -15.03 13.04 -8.68
C LEU A 465 -16.17 13.93 -9.19
N PRO A 466 -16.59 14.93 -8.38
CA PRO A 466 -17.67 15.82 -8.77
C PRO A 466 -17.21 16.83 -9.83
N ALA A 467 -18.17 17.32 -10.62
CA ALA A 467 -17.93 18.40 -11.58
C ALA A 467 -17.53 19.73 -10.91
N THR A 468 -17.81 19.89 -9.62
CA THR A 468 -17.46 21.04 -8.78
C THR A 468 -16.00 21.07 -8.35
N LEU A 469 -15.18 20.08 -8.73
CA LEU A 469 -13.75 20.09 -8.45
C LEU A 469 -13.12 21.37 -9.01
N ASP A 470 -12.28 22.01 -8.20
CA ASP A 470 -11.65 23.29 -8.50
C ASP A 470 -11.20 23.40 -9.98
N PRO A 471 -11.80 24.30 -10.77
CA PRO A 471 -11.48 24.47 -12.19
C PRO A 471 -10.08 25.07 -12.41
N TYR A 472 -9.48 25.68 -11.39
CA TYR A 472 -8.17 26.37 -11.45
C TYR A 472 -6.99 25.53 -10.98
N GLN A 473 -7.21 24.27 -10.67
CA GLN A 473 -6.17 23.25 -10.62
C GLN A 473 -6.01 22.61 -12.00
N PHE A 474 -4.86 22.84 -12.64
CA PHE A 474 -4.60 22.43 -14.03
C PHE A 474 -3.77 21.15 -14.15
N ALA A 475 -2.96 20.80 -13.15
CA ALA A 475 -2.10 19.63 -13.24
C ALA A 475 -2.90 18.32 -13.19
N TYR A 476 -2.37 17.30 -13.87
CA TYR A 476 -2.90 15.92 -13.88
C TYR A 476 -4.36 15.75 -14.35
N ARG A 477 -4.95 16.82 -14.92
CA ARG A 477 -6.24 16.81 -15.57
C ARG A 477 -6.08 16.62 -17.07
N ALA A 478 -6.98 15.83 -17.64
CA ALA A 478 -7.04 15.67 -19.09
C ALA A 478 -7.34 17.01 -19.75
N LYS A 479 -6.72 17.28 -20.91
CA LYS A 479 -6.96 18.48 -21.72
C LYS A 479 -6.71 19.81 -20.97
N ARG A 480 -5.81 19.80 -19.98
CA ARG A 480 -5.27 21.00 -19.31
C ARG A 480 -3.75 21.01 -19.46
N SER A 481 -3.16 22.19 -19.53
CA SER A 481 -1.74 22.39 -19.79
C SER A 481 -1.15 23.50 -18.92
N THR A 482 0.18 23.57 -18.82
CA THR A 482 0.88 24.66 -18.14
C THR A 482 0.52 26.02 -18.74
N GLU A 483 0.36 26.07 -20.06
CA GLU A 483 -0.08 27.28 -20.74
C GLU A 483 -1.49 27.73 -20.34
N ASP A 484 -2.40 26.80 -20.02
CA ASP A 484 -3.76 27.16 -19.57
C ASP A 484 -3.71 27.82 -18.19
N ALA A 485 -2.86 27.30 -17.29
CA ALA A 485 -2.60 27.89 -15.98
C ALA A 485 -2.01 29.31 -16.13
N ILE A 486 -0.97 29.47 -16.96
CA ILE A 486 -0.35 30.78 -17.20
C ILE A 486 -1.36 31.77 -17.78
N CYS A 487 -2.16 31.36 -18.78
CA CYS A 487 -3.21 32.21 -19.34
C CYS A 487 -4.28 32.59 -18.30
N SER A 488 -4.64 31.67 -17.41
CA SER A 488 -5.65 31.91 -16.38
C SER A 488 -5.15 32.85 -15.27
N ALA A 489 -3.85 32.86 -14.98
CA ALA A 489 -3.25 33.84 -14.08
C ALA A 489 -3.13 35.23 -14.75
N LEU A 490 -2.70 35.28 -16.02
CA LEU A 490 -2.44 36.53 -16.73
C LEU A 490 -3.71 37.24 -17.21
N HIS A 491 -4.76 36.53 -17.61
CA HIS A 491 -5.94 37.17 -18.19
C HIS A 491 -6.68 38.10 -17.20
N PRO A 492 -6.98 37.69 -15.95
CA PRO A 492 -7.54 38.59 -14.94
C PRO A 492 -6.60 39.76 -14.63
N ALA A 493 -5.29 39.49 -14.48
CA ALA A 493 -4.29 40.53 -14.23
C ALA A 493 -4.27 41.60 -15.35
N LEU A 494 -4.19 41.17 -16.61
CA LEU A 494 -4.17 42.05 -17.77
C LEU A 494 -5.47 42.84 -17.93
N THR A 495 -6.61 42.22 -17.63
CA THR A 495 -7.93 42.87 -17.70
C THR A 495 -8.06 43.93 -16.62
N HIS A 496 -7.60 43.64 -15.40
CA HIS A 496 -7.60 44.58 -14.29
C HIS A 496 -6.70 45.78 -14.55
N LEU A 497 -5.50 45.55 -15.09
CA LEU A 497 -4.53 46.60 -15.49
C LEU A 497 -5.03 47.49 -16.65
N ASP A 498 -6.15 47.17 -17.28
CA ASP A 498 -6.81 48.00 -18.30
C ASP A 498 -7.82 48.98 -17.66
N THR A 499 -7.96 48.96 -16.34
CA THR A 499 -8.77 49.89 -15.54
C THR A 499 -7.92 51.05 -14.98
N THR A 500 -8.56 52.13 -14.55
CA THR A 500 -7.88 53.30 -14.00
C THR A 500 -7.54 53.10 -12.53
N ASP A 501 -6.37 53.60 -12.10
CA ASP A 501 -5.90 53.54 -10.72
C ASP A 501 -5.89 52.12 -10.12
N SER A 502 -5.39 51.18 -10.91
CA SER A 502 -5.26 49.76 -10.57
C SER A 502 -3.85 49.26 -10.80
N TYR A 503 -3.43 48.28 -10.00
CA TYR A 503 -2.22 47.50 -10.20
C TYR A 503 -2.44 46.06 -9.74
N VAL A 504 -1.49 45.17 -10.02
CA VAL A 504 -1.60 43.74 -9.71
C VAL A 504 -0.41 43.28 -8.89
N ARG A 505 -0.66 42.43 -7.89
CA ARG A 505 0.38 41.67 -7.20
C ARG A 505 0.25 40.20 -7.53
N MET A 506 1.37 39.55 -7.87
CA MET A 506 1.43 38.12 -8.17
C MET A 506 2.39 37.44 -7.19
N LEU A 507 1.86 36.58 -6.33
CA LEU A 507 2.62 35.80 -5.36
C LEU A 507 2.82 34.38 -5.88
N PHE A 508 4.06 34.01 -6.13
CA PHE A 508 4.46 32.67 -6.59
C PHE A 508 4.95 31.88 -5.38
N LEU A 509 4.12 30.95 -4.91
CA LEU A 509 4.34 30.19 -3.68
C LEU A 509 5.21 28.97 -3.97
N ASP A 510 6.15 28.67 -3.08
CA ASP A 510 6.97 27.46 -3.11
C ASP A 510 6.75 26.66 -1.82
N PHE A 511 6.40 25.38 -1.95
CA PHE A 511 6.22 24.51 -0.80
C PHE A 511 7.48 23.68 -0.55
N SER A 512 7.91 23.62 0.72
CA SER A 512 9.00 22.77 1.15
C SER A 512 8.57 21.30 1.11
N SER A 513 9.03 20.57 0.11
CA SER A 513 8.85 19.12 0.00
C SER A 513 7.39 18.65 0.03
N ALA A 514 6.50 19.36 -0.69
CA ALA A 514 5.04 19.23 -0.64
C ALA A 514 4.48 17.79 -0.59
N PHE A 515 4.99 16.89 -1.44
CA PHE A 515 4.53 15.49 -1.46
C PHE A 515 4.82 14.71 -0.18
N ASN A 516 5.91 15.04 0.51
CA ASN A 516 6.32 14.34 1.74
C ASN A 516 5.54 14.83 2.96
N THR A 517 4.82 15.96 2.86
CA THR A 517 4.09 16.53 4.01
C THR A 517 2.63 16.09 4.08
N ILE A 518 2.15 15.32 3.10
CA ILE A 518 0.78 14.80 3.09
C ILE A 518 0.54 13.93 4.33
N ILE A 519 -0.45 14.30 5.15
CA ILE A 519 -0.93 13.45 6.25
C ILE A 519 -2.06 12.56 5.70
N PRO A 520 -1.90 11.22 5.65
CA PRO A 520 -2.90 10.33 5.05
C PRO A 520 -4.30 10.51 5.63
N GLN A 521 -4.43 10.65 6.95
CA GLN A 521 -5.71 10.81 7.63
C GLN A 521 -6.44 12.09 7.21
N GLN A 522 -5.73 13.22 7.09
CA GLN A 522 -6.31 14.48 6.63
C GLN A 522 -6.77 14.40 5.17
N LEU A 523 -5.95 13.77 4.31
CA LEU A 523 -6.31 13.53 2.92
C LEU A 523 -7.61 12.71 2.84
N ILE A 524 -7.74 11.64 3.62
CA ILE A 524 -8.95 10.79 3.62
C ILE A 524 -10.21 11.59 3.97
N CYS A 525 -10.16 12.48 4.96
CA CYS A 525 -11.30 13.33 5.30
C CYS A 525 -11.78 14.14 4.09
N LYS A 526 -10.85 14.73 3.32
CA LYS A 526 -11.17 15.48 2.09
C LYS A 526 -11.69 14.59 0.97
N LEU A 527 -11.14 13.39 0.81
CA LEU A 527 -11.61 12.43 -0.19
C LEU A 527 -13.05 11.99 0.07
N VAL A 528 -13.44 11.82 1.34
CA VAL A 528 -14.82 11.54 1.73
C VAL A 528 -15.74 12.72 1.42
N GLN A 529 -15.31 13.96 1.69
CA GLN A 529 -16.07 15.17 1.34
C GLN A 529 -16.29 15.31 -0.18
N LEU A 530 -15.33 14.87 -0.98
CA LEU A 530 -15.45 14.79 -2.45
C LEU A 530 -16.36 13.66 -2.94
N GLY A 531 -16.98 12.89 -2.05
CA GLY A 531 -17.94 11.84 -2.39
C GLY A 531 -17.33 10.48 -2.73
N LEU A 532 -16.03 10.26 -2.46
CA LEU A 532 -15.42 8.94 -2.64
C LEU A 532 -15.90 7.96 -1.57
N SER A 533 -16.13 6.71 -1.98
CA SER A 533 -16.59 5.65 -1.06
C SER A 533 -15.60 5.40 0.07
N THR A 534 -16.11 5.12 1.27
CA THR A 534 -15.28 4.81 2.45
C THR A 534 -14.31 3.65 2.20
N SER A 535 -14.70 2.62 1.44
CA SER A 535 -13.82 1.51 1.08
C SER A 535 -12.63 1.94 0.23
N LEU A 536 -12.85 2.83 -0.75
CA LEU A 536 -11.78 3.37 -1.59
C LEU A 536 -10.87 4.28 -0.78
N CYS A 537 -11.44 5.12 0.09
CA CYS A 537 -10.68 5.95 1.01
C CYS A 537 -9.79 5.11 1.95
N ASN A 538 -10.32 4.02 2.52
CA ASN A 538 -9.54 3.10 3.35
C ASN A 538 -8.43 2.41 2.55
N TRP A 539 -8.68 2.06 1.29
CA TRP A 539 -7.65 1.51 0.42
C TRP A 539 -6.53 2.54 0.14
N VAL A 540 -6.88 3.81 -0.08
CA VAL A 540 -5.90 4.90 -0.23
C VAL A 540 -5.12 5.14 1.06
N LEU A 541 -5.78 5.04 2.22
CA LEU A 541 -5.13 5.13 3.52
C LEU A 541 -4.08 4.03 3.66
N ASP A 542 -4.49 2.77 3.43
CA ASP A 542 -3.59 1.63 3.48
C ASP A 542 -2.47 1.71 2.43
N PHE A 543 -2.76 2.24 1.24
CA PHE A 543 -1.75 2.53 0.21
C PHE A 543 -0.67 3.51 0.71
N LEU A 544 -1.02 4.52 1.51
CA LEU A 544 -0.08 5.52 2.03
C LEU A 544 0.56 5.10 3.36
N SER A 545 -0.02 4.15 4.09
CA SER A 545 0.46 3.69 5.40
C SER A 545 1.40 2.49 5.31
N GLU A 546 2.29 2.39 6.30
CA GLU A 546 3.20 1.25 6.51
C GLU A 546 3.99 0.88 5.25
N ARG A 547 4.59 1.89 4.60
CA ARG A 547 5.37 1.69 3.37
C ARG A 547 6.85 1.53 3.68
N PRO A 548 7.42 0.31 3.56
CA PRO A 548 8.85 0.11 3.71
C PRO A 548 9.59 0.71 2.52
N GLN A 549 10.67 1.42 2.79
CA GLN A 549 11.51 2.05 1.79
C GLN A 549 12.99 1.98 2.13
N THR A 550 13.79 1.74 1.09
CA THR A 550 15.25 1.69 1.16
C THR A 550 15.84 2.71 0.19
N VAL A 551 17.00 3.27 0.48
CA VAL A 551 17.72 4.17 -0.44
C VAL A 551 18.82 3.38 -1.14
N ARG A 552 18.93 3.52 -2.46
CA ARG A 552 20.00 2.88 -3.24
C ARG A 552 20.82 3.90 -4.01
N VAL A 553 22.14 3.84 -3.83
CA VAL A 553 23.14 4.68 -4.52
C VAL A 553 24.22 3.77 -5.10
N GLY A 554 24.31 3.73 -6.42
CA GLY A 554 25.16 2.76 -7.11
C GLY A 554 24.78 1.32 -6.73
N ASN A 555 25.74 0.57 -6.19
CA ASN A 555 25.55 -0.80 -5.73
C ASN A 555 25.19 -0.92 -4.23
N ASN A 556 25.18 0.20 -3.50
CA ASN A 556 24.92 0.21 -2.06
C ASN A 556 23.44 0.49 -1.78
N THR A 557 22.86 -0.27 -0.86
CA THR A 557 21.46 -0.13 -0.43
C THR A 557 21.40 0.03 1.10
N SER A 558 20.59 0.96 1.59
CA SER A 558 20.40 1.21 3.02
C SER A 558 19.54 0.13 3.69
N SER A 559 19.47 0.17 5.02
CA SER A 559 18.41 -0.48 5.78
C SER A 559 17.03 0.09 5.38
N SER A 560 15.98 -0.70 5.63
CA SER A 560 14.59 -0.33 5.36
C SER A 560 14.03 0.53 6.50
N ILE A 561 13.36 1.62 6.14
CA ILE A 561 12.57 2.44 7.07
C ILE A 561 11.11 2.46 6.63
N THR A 562 10.19 2.71 7.55
CA THR A 562 8.77 2.83 7.24
C THR A 562 8.33 4.26 7.48
N LEU A 563 7.74 4.91 6.47
CA LEU A 563 7.19 6.25 6.63
C LEU A 563 5.69 6.20 6.96
N SER A 564 5.27 7.10 7.84
CA SER A 564 3.87 7.32 8.23
C SER A 564 3.23 8.52 7.54
N THR A 565 4.01 9.32 6.81
CA THR A 565 3.58 10.53 6.11
C THR A 565 4.11 10.59 4.68
N GLY A 566 3.43 11.40 3.87
CA GLY A 566 3.80 11.67 2.49
C GLY A 566 3.22 10.69 1.48
N ALA A 567 3.29 11.07 0.21
CA ALA A 567 3.04 10.19 -0.92
C ALA A 567 4.34 10.04 -1.73
N PRO A 568 4.84 8.81 -1.97
CA PRO A 568 6.17 8.64 -2.57
C PRO A 568 6.26 9.25 -3.97
N GLN A 569 7.35 9.96 -4.23
CA GLN A 569 7.57 10.68 -5.47
C GLN A 569 8.01 9.74 -6.60
N GLY A 570 7.09 9.34 -7.47
CA GLY A 570 7.33 8.34 -8.53
C GLY A 570 6.24 7.28 -8.63
N CYS A 571 5.34 7.25 -7.64
CA CYS A 571 4.06 6.55 -7.74
C CYS A 571 3.14 7.27 -8.75
N VAL A 572 2.23 6.51 -9.36
CA VAL A 572 1.26 7.01 -10.34
C VAL A 572 0.15 7.79 -9.64
N LEU A 573 -0.25 7.38 -8.44
CA LEU A 573 -1.39 7.94 -7.73
C LEU A 573 -1.05 9.22 -6.95
N SER A 574 0.18 9.33 -6.42
CA SER A 574 0.64 10.46 -5.59
C SER A 574 0.31 11.86 -6.16
N PRO A 575 0.52 12.13 -7.46
CA PRO A 575 0.24 13.46 -8.02
C PRO A 575 -1.25 13.83 -8.05
N LEU A 576 -2.12 12.84 -8.28
CA LEU A 576 -3.57 13.04 -8.17
C LEU A 576 -3.95 13.29 -6.70
N LEU A 577 -3.41 12.51 -5.76
CA LEU A 577 -3.74 12.66 -4.34
C LEU A 577 -3.37 14.05 -3.80
N PHE A 578 -2.21 14.59 -4.21
CA PHE A 578 -1.82 15.95 -3.86
C PHE A 578 -2.80 17.00 -4.43
N THR A 579 -3.23 16.82 -5.68
CA THR A 579 -4.24 17.68 -6.32
C THR A 579 -5.56 17.66 -5.55
N LEU A 580 -5.97 16.49 -5.04
CA LEU A 580 -7.19 16.34 -4.24
C LEU A 580 -7.03 16.89 -2.81
N LEU A 581 -5.82 16.84 -2.23
CA LEU A 581 -5.54 17.48 -0.95
C LEU A 581 -5.77 18.99 -1.00
N THR A 582 -5.36 19.64 -2.11
CA THR A 582 -5.41 21.09 -2.28
C THR A 582 -6.69 21.60 -2.96
N HIS A 583 -7.71 20.75 -3.13
CA HIS A 583 -8.91 21.09 -3.90
C HIS A 583 -9.74 22.23 -3.30
N ASP A 584 -9.75 22.35 -1.97
CA ASP A 584 -10.47 23.36 -1.18
C ASP A 584 -9.59 24.60 -0.88
N CYS A 585 -8.37 24.65 -1.41
CA CYS A 585 -7.54 25.85 -1.40
C CYS A 585 -8.05 26.80 -2.49
N THR A 586 -9.06 27.61 -2.17
CA THR A 586 -9.70 28.57 -3.07
C THR A 586 -9.72 29.96 -2.45
N PRO A 587 -9.62 31.04 -3.25
CA PRO A 587 -9.64 32.39 -2.71
C PRO A 587 -11.03 32.73 -2.12
N THR A 588 -11.03 33.52 -1.04
CA THR A 588 -12.25 34.00 -0.38
C THR A 588 -12.76 35.29 -1.02
N TYR A 589 -11.85 36.18 -1.43
CA TYR A 589 -12.21 37.47 -2.01
C TYR A 589 -12.22 37.40 -3.54
N SER A 590 -13.24 38.01 -4.17
CA SER A 590 -13.39 38.04 -5.63
C SER A 590 -12.31 38.84 -6.37
N THR A 591 -11.59 39.70 -5.64
CA THR A 591 -10.42 40.45 -6.15
C THR A 591 -9.14 39.64 -6.13
N ASN A 592 -9.18 38.39 -5.66
CA ASN A 592 -8.05 37.48 -5.68
C ASN A 592 -8.34 36.28 -6.58
N HIS A 593 -7.34 35.87 -7.33
CA HIS A 593 -7.43 34.73 -8.23
C HIS A 593 -6.29 33.75 -7.95
N MET A 594 -6.64 32.48 -7.72
CA MET A 594 -5.66 31.44 -7.39
C MET A 594 -5.55 30.44 -8.53
N VAL A 595 -4.33 30.18 -8.98
CA VAL A 595 -4.02 29.21 -10.02
C VAL A 595 -3.06 28.17 -9.46
N LYS A 596 -3.38 26.88 -9.67
CA LYS A 596 -2.58 25.76 -9.19
C LYS A 596 -2.16 24.86 -10.35
N PHE A 597 -0.90 24.44 -10.32
CA PHE A 597 -0.38 23.39 -11.19
C PHE A 597 0.44 22.42 -10.33
N ALA A 598 -0.22 21.39 -9.80
CA ALA A 598 0.35 20.50 -8.80
C ALA A 598 0.67 21.31 -7.53
N ASP A 599 1.93 21.33 -7.10
CA ASP A 599 2.46 22.11 -5.98
C ASP A 599 2.72 23.59 -6.33
N ASP A 600 2.98 23.92 -7.60
CA ASP A 600 3.14 25.31 -8.03
C ASP A 600 1.81 26.07 -7.87
N THR A 601 1.74 26.99 -6.91
CA THR A 601 0.55 27.80 -6.63
C THR A 601 0.86 29.26 -6.83
N THR A 602 -0.04 29.99 -7.50
CA THR A 602 0.09 31.43 -7.75
C THR A 602 -1.18 32.14 -7.34
N LEU A 603 -1.02 33.15 -6.46
CA LEU A 603 -2.09 34.04 -6.03
C LEU A 603 -1.94 35.38 -6.75
N VAL A 604 -2.99 35.81 -7.45
CA VAL A 604 -3.05 37.07 -8.18
C VAL A 604 -4.01 38.00 -7.45
N GLY A 605 -3.49 39.06 -6.84
CA GLY A 605 -4.27 40.12 -6.19
C GLY A 605 -4.54 41.28 -7.14
N LEU A 606 -5.81 41.61 -7.34
CA LEU A 606 -6.28 42.70 -8.18
C LEU A 606 -6.52 43.93 -7.29
N ILE A 607 -5.59 44.89 -7.31
CA ILE A 607 -5.62 46.03 -6.39
C ILE A 607 -6.16 47.28 -7.08
N THR A 608 -7.06 47.99 -6.41
CA THR A 608 -7.66 49.24 -6.89
C THR A 608 -7.49 50.29 -5.81
N LYS A 609 -7.14 51.53 -6.21
CA LYS A 609 -7.00 52.68 -5.29
C LYS A 609 -6.07 52.41 -4.10
N ASN A 610 -5.03 51.60 -4.30
CA ASN A 610 -4.10 51.17 -3.24
C ASN A 610 -4.70 50.38 -2.07
N ASP A 611 -5.93 49.86 -2.19
CA ASP A 611 -6.51 49.01 -1.15
C ASP A 611 -6.01 47.55 -1.26
N GLU A 612 -4.99 47.23 -0.48
CA GLU A 612 -4.41 45.88 -0.39
C GLU A 612 -5.11 44.97 0.62
N THR A 613 -6.17 45.43 1.28
CA THR A 613 -6.78 44.73 2.43
C THR A 613 -7.20 43.30 2.09
N SER A 614 -7.90 43.14 0.95
CA SER A 614 -8.38 41.83 0.50
C SER A 614 -7.23 40.87 0.15
N TYR A 615 -6.19 41.38 -0.51
CA TYR A 615 -5.01 40.58 -0.88
C TYR A 615 -4.23 40.12 0.36
N ARG A 616 -3.94 41.03 1.30
CA ARG A 616 -3.22 40.71 2.53
C ARG A 616 -3.98 39.73 3.42
N LYS A 617 -5.30 39.92 3.57
CA LYS A 617 -6.16 38.96 4.29
C LYS A 617 -6.16 37.59 3.63
N GLU A 618 -6.19 37.52 2.30
CA GLU A 618 -6.12 36.26 1.56
C GLU A 618 -4.77 35.54 1.75
N VAL A 619 -3.65 36.27 1.73
CA VAL A 619 -2.34 35.69 2.04
C VAL A 619 -2.33 35.09 3.45
N ASN A 620 -2.90 35.79 4.45
CA ASN A 620 -3.01 35.25 5.80
C ASN A 620 -3.90 34.00 5.88
N LEU A 621 -5.06 34.01 5.21
CA LEU A 621 -5.97 32.85 5.13
C LEU A 621 -5.28 31.66 4.45
N LEU A 622 -4.53 31.91 3.38
CA LEU A 622 -3.74 30.90 2.69
C LEU A 622 -2.66 30.32 3.61
N THR A 623 -1.92 31.15 4.35
CA THR A 623 -0.90 30.69 5.31
C THR A 623 -1.52 29.81 6.38
N MET A 624 -2.64 30.24 6.99
CA MET A 624 -3.38 29.41 7.95
C MET A 624 -3.89 28.11 7.34
N TRP A 625 -4.39 28.15 6.11
CA TRP A 625 -4.81 26.95 5.38
C TRP A 625 -3.63 26.00 5.16
N CYS A 626 -2.45 26.50 4.80
CA CYS A 626 -1.24 25.69 4.65
C CYS A 626 -0.87 24.99 5.97
N SER A 627 -0.86 25.73 7.08
CA SER A 627 -0.60 25.17 8.41
C SER A 627 -1.60 24.07 8.79
N ASN A 628 -2.90 24.30 8.56
CA ASN A 628 -3.95 23.32 8.87
C ASN A 628 -3.84 22.03 8.04
N ASN A 629 -3.27 22.12 6.84
CA ASN A 629 -3.08 20.99 5.91
C ASN A 629 -1.66 20.41 5.94
N ASN A 630 -0.85 20.79 6.94
CA ASN A 630 0.55 20.37 7.07
C ASN A 630 1.38 20.65 5.79
N LEU A 631 1.15 21.79 5.15
CA LEU A 631 1.94 22.27 4.02
C LEU A 631 2.89 23.36 4.51
N LEU A 632 4.18 23.14 4.32
CA LEU A 632 5.22 24.06 4.77
C LEU A 632 5.55 25.04 3.65
N LEU A 633 5.15 26.30 3.81
CA LEU A 633 5.49 27.36 2.87
C LEU A 633 6.96 27.76 3.00
N ASN A 634 7.66 27.86 1.88
CA ASN A 634 9.05 28.30 1.81
C ASN A 634 9.09 29.79 1.48
N VAL A 635 9.10 30.65 2.51
CA VAL A 635 9.05 32.11 2.31
C VAL A 635 10.26 32.64 1.53
N SER A 636 11.46 32.06 1.71
CA SER A 636 12.67 32.52 1.00
C SER A 636 12.67 32.19 -0.50
N LYS A 637 11.96 31.13 -0.90
CA LYS A 637 11.75 30.77 -2.31
C LYS A 637 10.49 31.37 -2.91
N THR A 638 9.53 31.72 -2.08
CA THR A 638 8.32 32.43 -2.50
C THR A 638 8.72 33.82 -3.02
N LYS A 639 8.20 34.20 -4.19
CA LYS A 639 8.52 35.48 -4.84
C LYS A 639 7.25 36.29 -5.10
N GLU A 640 7.35 37.61 -4.95
CA GLU A 640 6.30 38.56 -5.33
C GLU A 640 6.74 39.36 -6.56
N ILE A 641 5.85 39.47 -7.54
CA ILE A 641 5.94 40.47 -8.62
C ILE A 641 4.82 41.49 -8.43
N VAL A 642 5.16 42.78 -8.50
CA VAL A 642 4.18 43.88 -8.53
C VAL A 642 4.18 44.49 -9.91
N VAL A 643 3.04 44.45 -10.59
CA VAL A 643 2.85 45.03 -11.92
C VAL A 643 2.04 46.32 -11.75
N ASP A 644 2.72 47.46 -11.84
CA ASP A 644 2.09 48.79 -11.75
C ASP A 644 2.51 49.67 -12.94
N PHE A 645 1.54 50.06 -13.77
CA PHE A 645 1.73 50.95 -14.92
C PHE A 645 1.18 52.37 -14.68
N ARG A 646 0.78 52.69 -13.44
CA ARG A 646 0.32 54.04 -13.09
C ARG A 646 1.50 55.01 -13.15
N ARG A 647 1.22 56.25 -13.59
CA ARG A 647 2.25 57.30 -13.69
C ARG A 647 2.81 57.74 -12.33
N ARG A 648 1.99 57.63 -11.27
CA ARG A 648 2.39 57.96 -9.91
C ARG A 648 2.94 56.69 -9.27
N HIS A 649 4.26 56.62 -9.12
CA HIS A 649 4.90 55.56 -8.36
C HIS A 649 4.66 55.77 -6.86
N THR A 650 3.71 55.03 -6.31
CA THR A 650 3.58 54.83 -4.87
C THR A 650 4.50 53.70 -4.46
N GLU A 651 5.29 53.89 -3.39
CA GLU A 651 5.99 52.78 -2.77
C GLU A 651 4.97 51.74 -2.28
N HIS A 652 5.13 50.52 -2.77
CA HIS A 652 4.27 49.41 -2.40
C HIS A 652 4.82 48.74 -1.13
N PRO A 653 4.09 48.74 -0.01
CA PRO A 653 4.61 48.18 1.24
C PRO A 653 4.97 46.69 1.06
N PRO A 654 6.04 46.19 1.72
CA PRO A 654 6.42 44.79 1.61
C PRO A 654 5.31 43.86 2.10
N LEU A 655 5.26 42.66 1.53
CA LEU A 655 4.40 41.57 2.01
C LEU A 655 5.20 40.76 3.03
N THR A 656 4.60 40.51 4.20
CA THR A 656 5.19 39.66 5.24
C THR A 656 4.34 38.40 5.41
N ILE A 657 5.01 37.26 5.57
CA ILE A 657 4.41 35.96 5.87
C ILE A 657 5.15 35.40 7.07
N ASP A 658 4.43 35.07 8.15
CA ASP A 658 4.99 34.56 9.41
C ASP A 658 6.17 35.41 9.95
N GLY A 659 6.07 36.74 9.81
CA GLY A 659 7.09 37.69 10.25
C GLY A 659 8.29 37.86 9.30
N ALA A 660 8.40 37.04 8.25
CA ALA A 660 9.45 37.17 7.24
C ALA A 660 8.95 37.96 6.01
N ALA A 661 9.77 38.87 5.49
CA ALA A 661 9.45 39.62 4.28
C ALA A 661 9.61 38.73 3.03
N VAL A 662 8.59 38.72 2.17
CA VAL A 662 8.64 38.05 0.86
C VAL A 662 9.51 38.85 -0.09
N GLU A 663 10.40 38.17 -0.82
CA GLU A 663 11.27 38.83 -1.79
C GLU A 663 10.46 39.33 -2.99
N ARG A 664 10.53 40.64 -3.23
CA ARG A 664 10.00 41.27 -4.43
C ARG A 664 11.03 41.20 -5.55
N VAL A 665 10.62 40.74 -6.72
CA VAL A 665 11.48 40.58 -7.90
C VAL A 665 10.87 41.26 -9.12
N SER A 666 11.73 41.71 -10.04
CA SER A 666 11.28 42.26 -11.34
C SER A 666 10.88 41.18 -12.34
N GLY A 667 11.23 39.91 -12.07
CA GLY A 667 10.76 38.80 -12.88
C GLY A 667 11.10 37.44 -12.28
N THR A 668 10.25 36.46 -12.56
CA THR A 668 10.43 35.08 -12.11
C THR A 668 9.95 34.09 -13.16
N LYS A 669 10.37 32.83 -13.00
CA LYS A 669 9.99 31.76 -13.90
C LYS A 669 8.77 31.03 -13.34
N PHE A 670 7.66 31.09 -14.06
CA PHE A 670 6.40 30.41 -13.73
C PHE A 670 6.09 29.36 -14.80
N LEU A 671 5.98 28.08 -14.40
CA LEU A 671 5.64 26.94 -15.27
C LEU A 671 6.46 26.87 -16.58
N GLY A 672 7.74 27.23 -16.51
CA GLY A 672 8.65 27.21 -17.66
C GLY A 672 8.85 28.55 -18.37
N VAL A 673 8.00 29.54 -18.12
CA VAL A 673 7.98 30.84 -18.80
C VAL A 673 8.43 31.94 -17.83
N TYR A 674 9.25 32.89 -18.29
CA TYR A 674 9.59 34.07 -17.49
C TYR A 674 8.49 35.13 -17.59
N ILE A 675 8.00 35.58 -16.43
CA ILE A 675 7.06 36.70 -16.27
C ILE A 675 7.82 37.83 -15.58
N SER A 676 7.71 39.05 -16.10
CA SER A 676 8.30 40.26 -15.53
C SER A 676 7.25 41.26 -15.06
N ASP A 677 7.65 42.18 -14.20
CA ASP A 677 6.84 43.29 -13.68
C ASP A 677 6.38 44.26 -14.78
N ASP A 678 7.17 44.44 -15.83
CA ASP A 678 6.82 45.20 -17.04
C ASP A 678 6.00 44.39 -18.07
N LEU A 679 5.76 43.10 -17.80
CA LEU A 679 5.12 42.13 -18.68
C LEU A 679 5.77 42.00 -20.08
N SER A 680 7.06 42.32 -20.17
CA SER A 680 7.93 42.10 -21.33
C SER A 680 8.34 40.63 -21.47
N TRP A 681 8.30 40.13 -22.70
CA TRP A 681 8.71 38.75 -23.00
C TRP A 681 10.18 38.63 -23.43
N THR A 682 10.96 39.70 -23.27
CA THR A 682 12.36 39.76 -23.73
C THR A 682 13.23 38.72 -23.03
N THR A 683 13.19 38.64 -21.70
CA THR A 683 13.95 37.65 -20.90
C THR A 683 13.57 36.22 -21.27
N ASN A 684 12.27 35.96 -21.43
CA ASN A 684 11.77 34.65 -21.85
C ASN A 684 12.30 34.27 -23.24
N THR A 685 12.09 35.13 -24.23
CA THR A 685 12.45 34.87 -25.63
C THR A 685 13.97 34.76 -25.83
N ALA A 686 14.77 35.55 -25.13
CA ALA A 686 16.23 35.43 -25.13
C ALA A 686 16.69 34.07 -24.56
N SER A 687 16.08 33.61 -23.46
CA SER A 687 16.36 32.30 -22.86
C SER A 687 16.00 31.14 -23.82
N LEU A 688 14.83 31.22 -24.47
CA LEU A 688 14.41 30.23 -25.47
C LEU A 688 15.35 30.21 -26.69
N ALA A 689 15.70 31.37 -27.23
CA ALA A 689 16.63 31.50 -28.35
C ALA A 689 18.01 30.91 -28.02
N LYS A 690 18.53 31.18 -26.82
CA LYS A 690 19.82 30.63 -26.35
C LYS A 690 19.80 29.10 -26.30
N LYS A 691 18.76 28.51 -25.70
CA LYS A 691 18.61 27.03 -25.62
C LYS A 691 18.46 26.40 -27.00
N ALA A 692 17.67 27.02 -27.88
CA ALA A 692 17.50 26.52 -29.24
C ALA A 692 18.81 26.62 -30.05
N HIS A 693 19.57 27.70 -29.88
CA HIS A 693 20.89 27.86 -30.51
C HIS A 693 21.86 26.75 -30.13
N GLN A 694 21.94 26.40 -28.84
CA GLN A 694 22.80 25.31 -28.37
C GLN A 694 22.47 23.99 -29.07
N ARG A 695 21.19 23.73 -29.38
CA ARG A 695 20.74 22.51 -30.04
C ARG A 695 21.00 22.48 -31.55
N LEU A 696 21.23 23.63 -32.19
CA LEU A 696 21.65 23.67 -33.60
C LEU A 696 22.99 22.97 -33.82
N TYR A 697 23.87 22.89 -32.82
CA TYR A 697 25.11 22.13 -32.92
C TYR A 697 24.86 20.65 -33.25
N PHE A 698 23.91 20.02 -32.56
CA PHE A 698 23.56 18.62 -32.83
C PHE A 698 22.94 18.44 -34.22
N LEU A 699 22.13 19.40 -34.67
CA LEU A 699 21.59 19.40 -36.02
C LEU A 699 22.70 19.49 -37.08
N ARG A 700 23.74 20.31 -36.85
CA ARG A 700 24.92 20.36 -37.73
C ARG A 700 25.69 19.04 -37.72
N LYS A 701 25.81 18.38 -36.56
CA LYS A 701 26.44 17.06 -36.46
C LYS A 701 25.67 15.99 -37.23
N LEU A 702 24.34 16.02 -37.21
CA LEU A 702 23.52 15.13 -38.04
C LEU A 702 23.73 15.40 -39.54
N LYS A 703 23.80 16.68 -39.95
CA LYS A 703 24.15 17.03 -41.33
C LYS A 703 25.53 16.51 -41.72
N GLN A 704 26.54 16.68 -40.86
CA GLN A 704 27.89 16.19 -41.09
C GLN A 704 27.92 14.66 -41.23
N ALA A 705 27.09 13.95 -40.46
CA ALA A 705 26.89 12.52 -40.57
C ALA A 705 26.00 12.08 -41.75
N ARG A 706 25.67 13.00 -42.67
CA ARG A 706 24.85 12.77 -43.87
C ARG A 706 23.45 12.19 -43.56
N ALA A 707 22.87 12.57 -42.42
CA ALA A 707 21.51 12.17 -42.09
C ALA A 707 20.50 12.73 -43.12
N PRO A 708 19.50 11.95 -43.56
CA PRO A 708 18.43 12.42 -44.44
C PRO A 708 17.67 13.65 -43.90
N PRO A 709 17.19 14.56 -44.78
CA PRO A 709 16.41 15.73 -44.36
C PRO A 709 15.18 15.40 -43.51
N SER A 710 14.50 14.26 -43.75
CA SER A 710 13.35 13.80 -42.96
C SER A 710 13.69 13.54 -41.49
N ILE A 711 14.83 12.89 -41.23
CA ILE A 711 15.34 12.63 -39.88
C ILE A 711 15.74 13.93 -39.21
N MET A 712 16.43 14.82 -39.92
CA MET A 712 16.83 16.12 -39.38
C MET A 712 15.62 17.02 -39.08
N CYS A 713 14.59 17.01 -39.93
CA CYS A 713 13.30 17.66 -39.67
C CYS A 713 12.64 17.11 -38.40
N THR A 714 12.62 15.79 -38.24
CA THR A 714 12.08 15.14 -37.04
C THR A 714 12.86 15.55 -35.79
N PHE A 715 14.19 15.58 -35.86
CA PHE A 715 15.04 16.08 -34.79
C PHE A 715 14.76 17.56 -34.47
N TYR A 716 14.64 18.41 -35.49
CA TYR A 716 14.30 19.82 -35.33
C TYR A 716 12.95 20.00 -34.61
N ARG A 717 11.90 19.32 -35.08
CA ARG A 717 10.56 19.40 -34.47
C ARG A 717 10.60 18.95 -33.00
N GLY A 718 11.25 17.81 -32.73
CA GLY A 718 11.28 17.21 -31.40
C GLY A 718 12.18 17.94 -30.39
N THR A 719 13.28 18.57 -30.84
CA THR A 719 14.31 19.10 -29.93
C THR A 719 14.50 20.62 -30.01
N ILE A 720 14.24 21.25 -31.15
CA ILE A 720 14.47 22.69 -31.32
C ILE A 720 13.13 23.43 -31.30
N GLU A 721 12.21 23.07 -32.21
CA GLU A 721 10.89 23.70 -32.33
C GLU A 721 10.08 23.60 -31.03
N SER A 722 10.07 22.41 -30.43
CA SER A 722 9.37 22.13 -29.16
C SER A 722 9.79 23.04 -28.01
N ILE A 723 11.06 23.47 -27.96
CA ILE A 723 11.54 24.45 -26.98
C ILE A 723 11.24 25.86 -27.43
N LEU A 724 11.60 26.17 -28.68
CA LEU A 724 11.54 27.52 -29.22
C LEU A 724 10.12 28.11 -29.13
N PHE A 725 9.11 27.28 -29.35
CA PHE A 725 7.70 27.67 -29.35
C PHE A 725 6.91 27.12 -28.15
N SER A 726 7.61 26.70 -27.09
CA SER A 726 6.98 26.37 -25.81
C SER A 726 6.18 27.56 -25.31
N CYS A 727 4.89 27.36 -25.02
CA CYS A 727 3.99 28.41 -24.52
C CYS A 727 3.80 29.61 -25.47
N ILE A 728 4.04 29.46 -26.77
CA ILE A 728 3.97 30.57 -27.75
C ILE A 728 2.61 31.28 -27.76
N THR A 729 1.52 30.61 -27.41
CA THR A 729 0.19 31.22 -27.35
C THR A 729 0.08 32.29 -26.26
N VAL A 730 0.90 32.20 -25.21
CA VAL A 730 0.94 33.15 -24.08
C VAL A 730 1.68 34.42 -24.47
N TRP A 731 2.91 34.27 -24.97
CA TRP A 731 3.85 35.39 -25.16
C TRP A 731 3.99 35.85 -26.61
N GLY A 732 3.57 35.04 -27.59
CA GLY A 732 3.82 35.30 -29.02
C GLY A 732 3.14 36.55 -29.56
N GLY A 733 1.92 36.84 -29.09
CA GLY A 733 1.15 38.03 -29.49
C GLY A 733 1.76 39.34 -29.00
N SER A 734 2.38 39.31 -27.82
CA SER A 734 3.01 40.47 -27.18
C SER A 734 4.54 40.53 -27.37
N CYS A 735 5.07 39.72 -28.29
CA CYS A 735 6.50 39.67 -28.58
C CYS A 735 6.94 40.91 -29.39
N THR A 736 8.07 41.52 -29.00
CA THR A 736 8.67 42.64 -29.75
C THR A 736 9.15 42.17 -31.13
N GLU A 737 9.22 43.10 -32.09
CA GLU A 737 9.73 42.77 -33.43
C GLU A 737 11.18 42.30 -33.40
N TYR A 738 11.99 42.87 -32.51
CA TYR A 738 13.36 42.43 -32.26
C TYR A 738 13.42 40.95 -31.84
N SER A 739 12.65 40.57 -30.81
CA SER A 739 12.60 39.19 -30.32
C SER A 739 12.03 38.23 -31.38
N ARG A 740 11.00 38.64 -32.12
CA ARG A 740 10.42 37.86 -33.22
C ARG A 740 11.47 37.55 -34.29
N LYS A 741 12.21 38.57 -34.74
CA LYS A 741 13.32 38.41 -35.71
C LYS A 741 14.43 37.52 -35.15
N ALA A 742 14.77 37.64 -33.86
CA ALA A 742 15.77 36.80 -33.22
C ALA A 742 15.38 35.31 -33.23
N LEU A 743 14.13 34.98 -32.90
CA LEU A 743 13.62 33.61 -32.93
C LEU A 743 13.52 33.08 -34.38
N GLN A 744 13.05 33.90 -35.32
CA GLN A 744 12.97 33.52 -36.73
C GLN A 744 14.34 33.24 -37.35
N ARG A 745 15.41 33.93 -36.92
CA ARG A 745 16.78 33.61 -37.34
C ARG A 745 17.20 32.19 -36.96
N VAL A 746 16.77 31.68 -35.81
CA VAL A 746 17.03 30.29 -35.40
C VAL A 746 16.35 29.30 -36.34
N VAL A 747 15.08 29.55 -36.68
CA VAL A 747 14.32 28.74 -37.65
C VAL A 747 14.99 28.76 -39.02
N ASN A 748 15.36 29.94 -39.52
CA ASN A 748 16.01 30.08 -40.82
C ASN A 748 17.37 29.35 -40.85
N THR A 749 18.12 29.39 -39.75
CA THR A 749 19.39 28.68 -39.62
C THR A 749 19.18 27.17 -39.65
N ALA A 750 18.16 26.67 -38.94
CA ALA A 750 17.80 25.25 -39.00
C ALA A 750 17.38 24.82 -40.41
N ALA A 751 16.53 25.61 -41.09
CA ALA A 751 16.08 25.34 -42.46
C ALA A 751 17.27 25.23 -43.43
N LYS A 752 18.24 26.14 -43.33
CA LYS A 752 19.48 26.12 -44.13
C LYS A 752 20.35 24.88 -43.84
N ILE A 753 20.44 24.46 -42.57
CA ILE A 753 21.20 23.25 -42.21
C ILE A 753 20.52 22.03 -42.83
N ILE A 754 19.20 21.92 -42.70
CA ILE A 754 18.44 20.76 -43.18
C ILE A 754 18.38 20.71 -44.71
N GLY A 755 18.35 21.87 -45.37
CA GLY A 755 18.09 21.97 -46.81
C GLY A 755 16.61 21.82 -47.16
N ALA A 756 15.71 22.16 -46.24
CA ALA A 756 14.26 22.07 -46.43
C ALA A 756 13.55 23.29 -45.81
N PRO A 757 12.41 23.75 -46.38
CA PRO A 757 11.63 24.83 -45.81
C PRO A 757 11.02 24.40 -44.47
N LEU A 758 11.07 25.31 -43.49
CA LEU A 758 10.44 25.12 -42.18
C LEU A 758 9.35 26.18 -41.96
N PRO A 759 8.28 25.87 -41.20
CA PRO A 759 7.25 26.85 -40.89
C PRO A 759 7.82 28.09 -40.20
N SER A 760 7.32 29.27 -40.58
CA SER A 760 7.69 30.51 -39.90
C SER A 760 7.12 30.55 -38.48
N MET A 761 7.72 31.36 -37.61
CA MET A 761 7.22 31.59 -36.26
C MET A 761 5.77 32.06 -36.27
N GLN A 762 5.40 32.93 -37.22
CA GLN A 762 4.03 33.44 -37.33
C GLN A 762 3.04 32.35 -37.73
N HIS A 763 3.44 31.45 -38.64
CA HIS A 763 2.63 30.30 -39.01
C HIS A 763 2.44 29.38 -37.79
N THR A 764 3.51 29.02 -37.08
CA THR A 764 3.43 28.16 -35.89
C THR A 764 2.59 28.81 -34.78
N TYR A 765 2.76 30.11 -34.53
CA TYR A 765 1.92 30.86 -33.59
C TYR A 765 0.44 30.79 -33.96
N SER A 766 0.08 31.10 -35.21
CA SER A 766 -1.30 31.07 -35.70
C SER A 766 -1.91 29.67 -35.58
N THR A 767 -1.15 28.62 -35.90
CA THR A 767 -1.59 27.23 -35.82
C THR A 767 -1.81 26.79 -34.36
N CYS A 768 -0.87 27.09 -33.45
CA CYS A 768 -1.01 26.78 -32.03
C CYS A 768 -2.18 27.56 -31.39
N LEU A 769 -2.30 28.85 -31.72
CA LEU A 769 -3.39 29.72 -31.25
C LEU A 769 -4.76 29.15 -31.65
N THR A 770 -4.92 28.77 -32.91
CA THR A 770 -6.17 28.20 -33.44
C THR A 770 -6.50 26.88 -32.75
N ARG A 771 -5.55 25.92 -32.73
CA ARG A 771 -5.76 24.61 -32.09
C ARG A 771 -6.16 24.74 -30.62
N LYS A 772 -5.53 25.67 -29.90
CA LYS A 772 -5.81 25.90 -28.49
C LYS A 772 -7.17 26.56 -28.28
N ALA A 773 -7.49 27.59 -29.06
CA ALA A 773 -8.78 28.27 -29.00
C ALA A 773 -9.94 27.31 -29.29
N THR A 774 -9.83 26.50 -30.36
CA THR A 774 -10.84 25.49 -30.70
C THR A 774 -11.03 24.47 -29.58
N ARG A 775 -9.95 24.04 -28.90
CA ARG A 775 -10.03 23.12 -27.76
C ARG A 775 -10.73 23.74 -26.55
N ILE A 776 -10.50 25.03 -26.26
CA ILE A 776 -11.16 25.71 -25.14
C ILE A 776 -12.66 25.87 -25.43
N VAL A 777 -13.00 26.25 -26.66
CA VAL A 777 -14.40 26.35 -27.11
C VAL A 777 -15.11 25.00 -27.05
N SER A 778 -14.46 23.90 -27.46
CA SER A 778 -15.10 22.58 -27.46
C SER A 778 -15.32 21.98 -26.07
N GLU A 779 -14.68 22.53 -25.03
CA GLU A 779 -14.68 21.96 -23.68
C GLU A 779 -15.38 22.90 -22.68
N ALA A 780 -16.68 22.68 -22.44
CA ALA A 780 -17.47 23.47 -21.49
C ALA A 780 -16.91 23.50 -20.06
N SER A 781 -16.16 22.48 -19.65
CA SER A 781 -15.50 22.40 -18.34
C SER A 781 -14.23 23.26 -18.21
N HIS A 782 -13.76 23.88 -19.30
CA HIS A 782 -12.55 24.69 -19.28
C HIS A 782 -12.83 26.05 -18.62
N PRO A 783 -12.00 26.52 -17.66
CA PRO A 783 -12.29 27.77 -16.93
C PRO A 783 -12.39 29.00 -17.85
N ALA A 784 -11.62 29.01 -18.94
CA ALA A 784 -11.68 30.08 -19.95
C ALA A 784 -12.82 29.92 -20.98
N HIS A 785 -13.63 28.85 -20.94
CA HIS A 785 -14.69 28.60 -21.94
C HIS A 785 -15.71 29.74 -22.00
N SER A 786 -16.10 30.27 -20.83
CA SER A 786 -17.04 31.38 -20.71
C SER A 786 -16.58 32.67 -21.40
N LEU A 787 -15.28 32.84 -21.63
CA LEU A 787 -14.69 33.99 -22.32
C LEU A 787 -14.90 33.95 -23.84
N PHE A 788 -15.39 32.83 -24.38
CA PHE A 788 -15.68 32.63 -25.81
C PHE A 788 -17.20 32.56 -26.05
N THR A 789 -17.89 33.68 -25.91
CA THR A 789 -19.34 33.75 -26.13
C THR A 789 -19.67 33.92 -27.61
N LEU A 790 -20.49 33.04 -28.20
CA LEU A 790 -21.02 33.23 -29.55
C LEU A 790 -22.07 34.36 -29.59
N LEU A 791 -22.09 35.13 -30.67
CA LEU A 791 -23.17 36.07 -30.96
C LEU A 791 -24.46 35.31 -31.34
N PRO A 792 -25.65 35.93 -31.24
CA PRO A 792 -26.93 35.27 -31.57
C PRO A 792 -26.98 34.65 -32.97
N SER A 793 -26.20 35.17 -33.92
CA SER A 793 -26.09 34.61 -35.27
C SER A 793 -25.38 33.25 -35.35
N GLY A 794 -24.72 32.81 -34.28
CA GLY A 794 -23.93 31.56 -34.21
C GLY A 794 -22.64 31.55 -35.03
N ARG A 795 -22.34 32.62 -35.79
CA ARG A 795 -21.23 32.66 -36.77
C ARG A 795 -19.93 33.24 -36.23
N ARG A 796 -20.00 34.11 -35.21
CA ARG A 796 -18.85 34.85 -34.68
C ARG A 796 -18.88 34.89 -33.17
N TYR A 797 -17.72 34.87 -32.55
CA TYR A 797 -17.52 35.11 -31.12
C TYR A 797 -17.57 36.61 -30.84
N ARG A 798 -18.09 36.98 -29.66
CA ARG A 798 -18.14 38.36 -29.18
C ARG A 798 -16.72 38.90 -29.01
N SER A 799 -16.42 39.98 -29.72
CA SER A 799 -15.15 40.70 -29.56
C SER A 799 -15.04 41.27 -28.15
N LEU A 800 -13.86 41.14 -27.55
CA LEU A 800 -13.56 41.65 -26.22
C LEU A 800 -12.98 43.06 -26.32
N HIS A 801 -13.42 43.95 -25.43
CA HIS A 801 -12.93 45.32 -25.36
C HIS A 801 -11.55 45.35 -24.68
N ALA A 802 -10.62 46.13 -25.25
CA ALA A 802 -9.30 46.39 -24.68
C ALA A 802 -8.85 47.81 -25.03
N ARG A 803 -8.44 48.58 -24.01
CA ARG A 803 -7.91 49.95 -24.13
C ARG A 803 -6.42 49.93 -24.41
N THR A 804 -5.70 48.97 -23.85
CA THR A 804 -4.25 48.82 -24.01
C THR A 804 -3.88 47.80 -25.07
N THR A 805 -2.75 48.03 -25.75
CA THR A 805 -2.13 47.05 -26.67
C THR A 805 -1.74 45.77 -25.95
N ARG A 806 -1.33 45.87 -24.68
CA ARG A 806 -0.96 44.75 -23.82
C ARG A 806 -2.13 43.76 -23.64
N LEU A 807 -3.33 44.24 -23.30
CA LEU A 807 -4.51 43.38 -23.20
C LEU A 807 -4.96 42.88 -24.58
N LYS A 808 -4.96 43.74 -25.60
CA LYS A 808 -5.32 43.38 -26.99
C LYS A 808 -4.45 42.25 -27.55
N ASN A 809 -3.16 42.20 -27.18
CA ASN A 809 -2.21 41.19 -27.64
C ASN A 809 -2.17 39.93 -26.75
N SER A 810 -2.98 39.89 -25.68
CA SER A 810 -3.13 38.70 -24.83
C SER A 810 -3.74 37.52 -25.57
N PHE A 811 -3.50 36.32 -25.04
CA PHE A 811 -3.99 35.06 -25.62
C PHE A 811 -5.49 35.09 -25.96
N ILE A 812 -6.34 35.44 -24.98
CA ILE A 812 -7.80 35.38 -25.13
C ILE A 812 -8.29 36.31 -26.25
N HIS A 813 -7.77 37.54 -26.29
CA HIS A 813 -8.13 38.52 -27.33
C HIS A 813 -7.67 38.09 -28.73
N GLN A 814 -6.43 37.61 -28.84
CA GLN A 814 -5.90 37.12 -30.11
C GLN A 814 -6.63 35.85 -30.57
N ALA A 815 -6.99 34.97 -29.66
CA ALA A 815 -7.75 33.75 -29.94
C ALA A 815 -9.14 34.07 -30.50
N VAL A 816 -9.91 34.95 -29.85
CA VAL A 816 -11.22 35.39 -30.35
C VAL A 816 -11.10 36.04 -31.73
N LYS A 817 -10.14 36.96 -31.90
CA LYS A 817 -9.88 37.60 -33.20
C LYS A 817 -9.54 36.56 -34.29
N LYS A 818 -8.72 35.57 -33.96
CA LYS A 818 -8.31 34.52 -34.90
C LYS A 818 -9.46 33.60 -35.27
N LEU A 819 -10.29 33.19 -34.30
CA LEU A 819 -11.48 32.37 -34.57
C LEU A 819 -12.47 33.12 -35.48
N ASN A 820 -12.68 34.42 -35.24
CA ASN A 820 -13.53 35.26 -36.08
C ASN A 820 -12.99 35.52 -37.50
N SER A 821 -11.69 35.30 -37.74
CA SER A 821 -11.09 35.43 -39.07
C SER A 821 -11.12 34.13 -39.87
N LEU A 822 -11.52 33.00 -39.26
CA LEU A 822 -11.65 31.74 -39.97
C LEU A 822 -12.99 31.70 -40.72
N PRO A 823 -13.10 30.97 -41.84
CA PRO A 823 -14.37 30.71 -42.50
C PRO A 823 -15.35 30.11 -41.48
N SER A 824 -16.63 30.54 -41.51
CA SER A 824 -17.65 30.03 -40.59
C SER A 824 -17.72 28.51 -40.67
N LEU A 825 -17.49 27.82 -39.55
CA LEU A 825 -17.78 26.39 -39.44
C LEU A 825 -19.26 26.18 -39.80
N PRO A 826 -19.61 25.21 -40.65
CA PRO A 826 -21.01 24.87 -40.89
C PRO A 826 -21.68 24.57 -39.54
N SER A 827 -22.90 25.08 -39.38
CA SER A 827 -23.70 24.96 -38.16
C SER A 827 -23.73 23.51 -37.69
N ALA A 828 -23.34 23.28 -36.44
CA ALA A 828 -23.51 22.01 -35.75
C ALA A 828 -24.99 21.78 -35.43
N THR A 829 -25.77 21.50 -36.47
CA THR A 829 -27.10 20.89 -36.39
C THR A 829 -27.12 19.81 -37.45
N SER A 830 -27.32 18.57 -37.00
CA SER A 830 -27.34 17.31 -37.77
C SER A 830 -26.00 16.88 -38.37
N THR A 831 -25.26 16.03 -37.65
CA THR A 831 -24.91 14.66 -38.07
C THR A 831 -23.93 14.10 -37.03
N GLY A 832 -24.40 13.13 -36.26
CA GLY A 832 -23.52 12.29 -35.46
C GLY A 832 -22.65 11.46 -36.39
N LEU A 833 -21.36 11.77 -36.45
CA LEU A 833 -20.35 10.86 -36.96
C LEU A 833 -19.18 10.87 -35.98
N SER A 834 -19.09 9.77 -35.25
CA SER A 834 -17.96 9.36 -34.44
C SER A 834 -16.69 9.39 -35.28
N VAL A 835 -15.63 10.03 -34.78
CA VAL A 835 -14.28 9.85 -35.33
C VAL A 835 -13.36 9.43 -34.20
N SER A 836 -12.84 8.22 -34.41
CA SER A 836 -11.79 7.46 -33.72
C SER A 836 -10.50 8.23 -33.44
#